data_AF-A0AAW9SGB3-F1
#
_entry.id   AF-A0AAW9SGB3-F1
#
_cell.length_a   1.000
_cell.length_b   1.000
_cell.length_c   1.000
_cell.angle_alpha   90.00
_cell.angle_beta   90.00
_cell.angle_gamma   90.00
#
_symmetry.space_group_name_H-M   'P 1'
#
loop_
_entity.id
_entity.type
_entity.pdbx_description
1 polymer ?
#
loop_
_entity_poly.entity_id
_entity_poly.type
_entity_poly.pdbx_seq_one_letter_code
_entity_poly.pdbx_strand_id
1 'polypeptide(L)'
;MKKMLCPLKACLKFVFTSQKIKCKQLSLLVFLSFLWGTTVQAQRMPVSANLQLLAPYSPYLQDYVKPGAERLKLHLLLMDLAEPTYDVRLQLQIEGAGIKISTDPQFQPVPITLESGMTASLPGEEIWDYFDSRHLLFSGISRQQFERSGGTLPEGFYRFTVRVMDYRRPEVALSHEATAVAWIALGDPPLLNQPHCGTELKLYEGQQAVMFSWTPLANSPSAVINTEYEFSLVEIRGDLPPAAAFETLPPLYQTVTQQSSLLYGPTEPELQPGLTYAWRVRAMDQEGRELYKNRGYSKVCSFRMAEEEIFVSAPLLLQVDDEAENRARVQWEEAELAEGYRVEYRKTGSEDYAWFGQEIAEDKLILFNLEPDTEYEVRVGSKRKGMVTDWTDPERFRTLTRQIYVCGQKIVPVPINNTVPLASAMVGDKIQVGEFEMVLLKVEGGDGIFSGRGSIRVPFAGFNLYVKFDGIRINENREMISGEVEAVTQGVGKAVEDWLNGKDPQLPSEDEESPSDPLDNIGDKIEVPGEIDSVYVDEDGKVVIVDTEGNTTVKERPQDPETGAPAPVIVSDEQGNTYVVDKNGEVKKVENQNGNTPTPNGSLDSLQLYVKFKAPPPNPALPQYGFDAYEHPSQQRHYEQIVLEDAPYFVPWKSVATGRTDQVLALLSGDTSRFEQVQWKGVMQTTPGLKDGQLQLTVQGFGHEEESEVLAYRKEGEAEVPLGKLNVISYDQEYRKLYLVSVNGTSYPYNYPSLQDSLNRIFSQAVVRWELGPLQSLEVPEVDFVNGSFDDGSSGLLSNYTPDMRKVVRAFRKANPHFDKDALYVFLVRNSASDKEGFMPRKQRYGFLFTDQFSSQPGFVKTLAHELGHGAFRLKHSFEQYPEDRENLMDYAERGTRLRKYQWDLVHDPVAVWGLFEKDEEGELVSEYKYKELDLASEVDIHKYISGEEITYITPGGELITLSKEAKPSFTGVTHVPEIDTQVSKGILLAFREGSMLWRSRYRIPKDLGSWEFMGYVNAAGDYYPGAS
;
A
#
# COMPACT_ATOMS: atom_id res chain seq x y z
N MET A 1 -47.97 30.06 20.13
CA MET A 1 -48.65 31.36 20.29
C MET A 1 -49.88 31.45 19.38
N LYS A 2 -50.80 32.38 19.66
CA LYS A 2 -52.03 32.76 18.90
C LYS A 2 -53.24 31.80 18.93
N LYS A 3 -54.28 32.30 19.63
CA LYS A 3 -55.74 32.23 19.31
C LYS A 3 -56.44 30.85 19.43
N MET A 4 -57.75 30.75 19.71
CA MET A 4 -58.78 31.58 20.39
C MET A 4 -60.07 30.72 20.43
N LEU A 5 -61.11 31.13 21.18
CA LEU A 5 -62.52 30.67 21.10
C LEU A 5 -62.95 29.37 21.83
N CYS A 6 -63.85 29.58 22.79
CA CYS A 6 -65.02 28.73 23.11
C CYS A 6 -66.21 29.21 22.23
N PRO A 7 -67.45 28.65 22.22
CA PRO A 7 -67.99 27.42 22.83
C PRO A 7 -68.89 26.58 21.86
N LEU A 8 -69.76 25.72 22.43
CA LEU A 8 -71.14 25.35 22.02
C LEU A 8 -71.46 23.99 21.34
N LYS A 9 -72.56 23.41 21.87
CA LYS A 9 -73.48 22.34 21.38
C LYS A 9 -72.99 20.88 21.44
N ALA A 10 -73.81 19.85 21.68
CA ALA A 10 -75.09 19.62 22.39
C ALA A 10 -75.81 18.39 21.76
N CYS A 11 -76.11 17.36 22.55
CA CYS A 11 -77.24 16.42 22.39
C CYS A 11 -77.48 15.74 23.76
N LEU A 12 -78.68 15.76 24.35
CA LEU A 12 -79.81 14.83 24.12
C LEU A 12 -79.38 13.36 24.37
N LYS A 13 -79.93 12.53 25.28
CA LYS A 13 -81.18 12.45 26.11
C LYS A 13 -80.87 11.53 27.36
N PHE A 14 -81.71 11.20 28.36
CA PHE A 14 -83.14 11.41 28.69
C PHE A 14 -83.45 11.17 30.21
N VAL A 15 -84.44 11.90 30.77
CA VAL A 15 -85.60 11.43 31.60
C VAL A 15 -85.41 10.80 33.01
N PHE A 16 -85.71 11.63 34.04
CA PHE A 16 -86.68 11.49 35.19
C PHE A 16 -86.58 10.31 36.21
N THR A 17 -87.06 10.39 37.49
CA THR A 17 -88.07 11.29 38.15
C THR A 17 -87.93 11.41 39.70
N SER A 18 -88.32 12.57 40.29
CA SER A 18 -88.94 12.93 41.62
C SER A 18 -88.78 12.07 42.92
N GLN A 19 -88.89 12.54 44.19
CA GLN A 19 -89.68 13.61 44.89
C GLN A 19 -88.87 14.18 46.11
N LYS A 20 -88.86 15.46 46.56
CA LYS A 20 -89.88 16.39 47.17
C LYS A 20 -90.55 15.89 48.48
N ILE A 21 -90.82 16.66 49.57
CA ILE A 21 -90.37 17.97 50.11
C ILE A 21 -90.95 18.18 51.57
N LYS A 22 -90.27 18.92 52.47
CA LYS A 22 -90.73 19.58 53.75
C LYS A 22 -91.67 18.85 54.75
N CYS A 23 -91.21 18.71 56.01
CA CYS A 23 -92.05 18.87 57.22
C CYS A 23 -91.23 19.22 58.49
N LYS A 24 -91.09 20.51 58.82
CA LYS A 24 -90.50 21.02 60.08
C LYS A 24 -91.49 21.97 60.74
N GLN A 25 -91.97 21.65 61.95
CA GLN A 25 -92.22 22.55 63.10
C GLN A 25 -93.19 22.00 64.17
N LEU A 26 -93.98 20.95 63.90
CA LEU A 26 -94.99 20.46 64.87
C LEU A 26 -94.47 19.45 65.91
N SER A 27 -93.25 18.95 65.77
CA SER A 27 -92.71 17.85 66.60
C SER A 27 -92.03 18.29 67.91
N LEU A 28 -91.94 19.61 68.19
CA LEU A 28 -91.09 20.14 69.27
C LEU A 28 -91.79 20.21 70.64
N LEU A 29 -93.12 20.28 70.68
CA LEU A 29 -93.88 20.57 71.91
C LEU A 29 -94.36 19.33 72.68
N VAL A 30 -94.53 18.18 72.01
CA VAL A 30 -94.92 16.91 72.66
C VAL A 30 -93.71 16.19 73.25
N PHE A 31 -92.50 16.49 72.78
CA PHE A 31 -91.26 15.89 73.29
C PHE A 31 -90.83 16.47 74.65
N LEU A 32 -91.30 17.68 75.01
CA LEU A 32 -90.91 18.37 76.24
C LEU A 32 -91.62 17.85 77.50
N SER A 33 -92.79 17.20 77.36
CA SER A 33 -93.62 16.76 78.48
C SER A 33 -93.35 15.33 78.96
N PHE A 34 -92.49 14.56 78.28
CA PHE A 34 -92.11 13.19 78.69
C PHE A 34 -90.78 13.14 79.48
N LEU A 35 -90.24 14.31 79.84
CA LEU A 35 -88.89 14.48 80.41
C LEU A 35 -88.84 14.47 81.95
N TRP A 36 -89.99 14.34 82.63
CA TRP A 36 -90.10 14.29 84.09
C TRP A 36 -90.58 12.91 84.54
N GLY A 37 -89.66 11.95 84.74
CA GLY A 37 -90.04 10.60 85.15
C GLY A 37 -88.92 9.59 85.46
N THR A 38 -87.66 9.85 85.14
CA THR A 38 -86.57 8.89 85.39
C THR A 38 -85.37 9.55 86.09
N THR A 39 -85.31 9.44 87.43
CA THR A 39 -84.05 9.61 88.16
C THR A 39 -83.14 8.42 87.87
N VAL A 40 -82.28 8.54 86.86
CA VAL A 40 -81.19 7.59 86.66
C VAL A 40 -80.23 7.75 87.86
N GLN A 41 -80.18 6.72 88.71
CA GLN A 41 -79.12 6.58 89.71
C GLN A 41 -77.81 6.35 88.96
N ALA A 42 -77.09 7.43 88.67
CA ALA A 42 -75.70 7.35 88.22
C ALA A 42 -74.88 6.77 89.38
N GLN A 43 -74.48 5.50 89.26
CA GLN A 43 -73.60 4.86 90.23
C GLN A 43 -72.28 5.63 90.27
N ARG A 44 -72.01 6.33 91.37
CA ARG A 44 -70.72 6.99 91.58
C ARG A 44 -69.67 5.92 91.86
N MET A 45 -68.90 5.59 90.84
CA MET A 45 -67.69 4.78 90.95
C MET A 45 -66.64 5.54 91.77
N PRO A 46 -65.91 4.90 92.70
CA PRO A 46 -64.93 5.59 93.57
C PRO A 46 -63.68 6.08 92.84
N VAL A 47 -63.34 5.53 91.66
CA VAL A 47 -62.19 5.94 90.85
C VAL A 47 -62.66 6.47 89.50
N SER A 48 -62.15 7.64 89.12
CA SER A 48 -62.24 8.18 87.76
C SER A 48 -61.00 7.76 86.96
N ALA A 49 -61.18 7.35 85.71
CA ALA A 49 -60.11 6.90 84.84
C ALA A 49 -60.23 7.55 83.44
N ASN A 50 -59.11 8.00 82.89
CA ASN A 50 -59.01 8.56 81.54
C ASN A 50 -57.79 7.98 80.82
N LEU A 51 -58.00 7.39 79.64
CA LEU A 51 -56.97 6.80 78.81
C LEU A 51 -56.75 7.65 77.57
N GLN A 52 -55.50 8.01 77.30
CA GLN A 52 -55.08 8.75 76.11
C GLN A 52 -54.03 7.96 75.32
N LEU A 53 -54.22 7.90 74.00
CA LEU A 53 -53.23 7.42 73.04
C LEU A 53 -52.75 8.60 72.20
N LEU A 54 -51.44 8.73 72.00
CA LEU A 54 -50.86 9.76 71.13
C LEU A 54 -50.53 9.19 69.75
N ALA A 55 -50.90 9.92 68.70
CA ALA A 55 -50.45 9.64 67.34
C ALA A 55 -48.96 10.02 67.19
N PRO A 56 -48.18 9.32 66.35
CA PRO A 56 -48.59 8.28 65.41
C PRO A 56 -48.80 6.90 66.07
N TYR A 57 -49.88 6.21 65.69
CA TYR A 57 -50.29 4.93 66.29
C TYR A 57 -49.50 3.76 65.68
N SER A 58 -48.67 3.10 66.49
CA SER A 58 -47.88 1.96 66.02
C SER A 58 -48.74 0.70 65.87
N PRO A 59 -48.47 -0.16 64.86
CA PRO A 59 -48.98 -1.53 64.84
C PRO A 59 -48.36 -2.38 65.96
N TYR A 60 -47.15 -2.09 66.43
CA TYR A 60 -46.48 -2.88 67.47
C TYR A 60 -47.08 -2.57 68.84
N LEU A 61 -47.61 -3.58 69.53
CA LEU A 61 -48.27 -3.38 70.84
C LEU A 61 -47.30 -2.89 71.92
N GLN A 62 -46.04 -3.32 71.87
CA GLN A 62 -45.00 -2.93 72.84
C GLN A 62 -44.60 -1.46 72.74
N ASP A 63 -44.81 -0.81 71.59
CA ASP A 63 -44.48 0.61 71.40
C ASP A 63 -45.32 1.56 72.27
N TYR A 64 -46.46 1.10 72.79
CA TYR A 64 -47.32 1.89 73.69
C TYR A 64 -46.78 1.92 75.14
N VAL A 65 -45.87 1.00 75.49
CA VAL A 65 -45.33 0.82 76.86
C VAL A 65 -43.80 0.78 76.91
N LYS A 66 -43.12 1.00 75.78
CA LYS A 66 -41.65 1.07 75.69
C LYS A 66 -41.11 2.18 76.61
N PRO A 67 -40.02 1.95 77.37
CA PRO A 67 -39.45 2.98 78.23
C PRO A 67 -39.15 4.29 77.48
N GLY A 68 -39.58 5.42 78.07
CA GLY A 68 -39.50 6.75 77.47
C GLY A 68 -40.46 7.02 76.29
N ALA A 69 -41.35 6.08 75.92
CA ALA A 69 -42.33 6.30 74.86
C ALA A 69 -43.64 6.89 75.42
N GLU A 70 -43.90 8.17 75.14
CA GLU A 70 -45.14 8.85 75.58
C GLU A 70 -46.41 8.46 74.79
N ARG A 71 -46.45 7.30 74.13
CA ARG A 71 -47.53 6.91 73.21
C ARG A 71 -48.84 6.53 73.91
N LEU A 72 -48.80 6.22 75.21
CA LEU A 72 -49.96 5.96 76.07
C LEU A 72 -49.81 6.67 77.41
N LYS A 73 -50.89 7.31 77.88
CA LYS A 73 -50.99 7.89 79.23
C LYS A 73 -52.34 7.52 79.86
N LEU A 74 -52.32 7.09 81.12
CA LEU A 74 -53.51 6.72 81.90
C LEU A 74 -53.58 7.58 83.16
N HIS A 75 -54.62 8.41 83.28
CA HIS A 75 -54.86 9.25 84.44
C HIS A 75 -55.93 8.62 85.33
N LEU A 76 -55.61 8.39 86.60
CA LEU A 76 -56.49 7.80 87.61
C LEU A 76 -56.67 8.79 88.77
N LEU A 77 -57.90 8.97 89.24
CA LEU A 77 -58.21 9.83 90.39
C LEU A 77 -59.12 9.09 91.37
N LEU A 78 -58.64 8.86 92.60
CA LEU A 78 -59.47 8.37 93.70
C LEU A 78 -60.36 9.52 94.21
N MET A 79 -61.67 9.38 93.99
CA MET A 79 -62.68 10.36 94.38
C MET A 79 -63.30 10.09 95.75
N ASP A 80 -63.00 8.94 96.35
CA ASP A 80 -63.40 8.62 97.73
C ASP A 80 -62.44 9.27 98.73
N LEU A 81 -62.95 10.20 99.53
CA LEU A 81 -62.20 10.94 100.55
C LEU A 81 -62.22 10.25 101.93
N ALA A 82 -62.87 9.09 102.07
CA ALA A 82 -62.91 8.34 103.33
C ALA A 82 -61.67 7.47 103.53
N GLU A 83 -61.11 6.89 102.46
CA GLU A 83 -59.89 6.08 102.48
C GLU A 83 -58.70 6.95 102.03
N PRO A 84 -57.61 7.07 102.81
CA PRO A 84 -56.48 7.94 102.46
C PRO A 84 -55.69 7.43 101.25
N THR A 85 -55.64 6.10 101.09
CA THR A 85 -54.97 5.40 99.99
C THR A 85 -55.77 4.15 99.61
N TYR A 86 -55.77 3.75 98.33
CA TYR A 86 -56.48 2.56 97.87
C TYR A 86 -55.67 1.78 96.82
N ASP A 87 -55.46 0.48 97.05
CA ASP A 87 -54.76 -0.40 96.11
C ASP A 87 -55.70 -0.89 95.00
N VAL A 88 -55.31 -0.65 93.75
CA VAL A 88 -56.08 -1.07 92.56
C VAL A 88 -55.26 -1.92 91.61
N ARG A 89 -55.96 -2.67 90.75
CA ARG A 89 -55.39 -3.34 89.56
C ARG A 89 -56.14 -2.91 88.31
N LEU A 90 -55.52 -3.05 87.15
CA LEU A 90 -56.16 -2.73 85.87
C LEU A 90 -56.74 -3.99 85.20
N GLN A 91 -57.77 -3.77 84.41
CA GLN A 91 -58.26 -4.70 83.40
C GLN A 91 -58.14 -3.99 82.03
N LEU A 92 -57.19 -4.44 81.21
CA LEU A 92 -57.00 -3.98 79.83
C LEU A 92 -57.84 -4.85 78.88
N GLN A 93 -58.46 -4.21 77.91
CA GLN A 93 -59.15 -4.83 76.77
C GLN A 93 -58.82 -4.05 75.50
N ILE A 94 -58.38 -4.74 74.45
CA ILE A 94 -58.08 -4.17 73.14
C ILE A 94 -58.93 -4.92 72.11
N GLU A 95 -59.81 -4.21 71.40
CA GLU A 95 -60.75 -4.78 70.45
C GLU A 95 -60.67 -4.06 69.09
N GLY A 96 -60.51 -4.82 68.01
CA GLY A 96 -60.44 -4.29 66.65
C GLY A 96 -60.31 -5.40 65.62
N ALA A 97 -60.71 -5.16 64.37
CA ALA A 97 -60.50 -6.05 63.21
C ALA A 97 -60.83 -7.57 63.42
N GLY A 98 -61.83 -7.90 64.25
CA GLY A 98 -62.20 -9.30 64.56
C GLY A 98 -61.35 -9.97 65.66
N ILE A 99 -60.40 -9.23 66.23
CA ILE A 99 -59.51 -9.63 67.33
C ILE A 99 -59.98 -8.97 68.63
N LYS A 100 -59.87 -9.73 69.73
CA LYS A 100 -60.00 -9.24 71.10
C LYS A 100 -58.81 -9.74 71.92
N ILE A 101 -58.11 -8.82 72.57
CA ILE A 101 -57.01 -9.09 73.49
C ILE A 101 -57.42 -8.53 74.85
N SER A 102 -57.25 -9.28 75.94
CA SER A 102 -57.63 -8.81 77.28
C SER A 102 -56.73 -9.38 78.37
N THR A 103 -56.53 -8.66 79.46
CA THR A 103 -55.81 -9.14 80.64
C THR A 103 -56.37 -10.49 81.11
N ASP A 104 -55.50 -11.46 81.34
CA ASP A 104 -55.86 -12.74 81.94
C ASP A 104 -56.37 -12.51 83.38
N PRO A 105 -57.57 -12.97 83.76
CA PRO A 105 -58.05 -12.88 85.14
C PRO A 105 -57.12 -13.53 86.18
N GLN A 106 -56.30 -14.51 85.78
CA GLN A 106 -55.30 -15.16 86.65
C GLN A 106 -54.05 -14.30 86.90
N PHE A 107 -53.81 -13.28 86.07
CA PHE A 107 -52.67 -12.37 86.26
C PHE A 107 -52.80 -11.61 87.59
N GLN A 108 -51.70 -11.56 88.34
CA GLN A 108 -51.56 -10.83 89.61
C GLN A 108 -50.45 -9.77 89.46
N PRO A 109 -50.80 -8.54 89.04
CA PRO A 109 -49.85 -7.43 88.94
C PRO A 109 -49.40 -6.94 90.31
N VAL A 110 -48.37 -6.09 90.33
CA VAL A 110 -48.06 -5.24 91.49
C VAL A 110 -49.23 -4.26 91.73
N PRO A 111 -49.67 -4.03 92.98
CA PRO A 111 -50.76 -3.08 93.25
C PRO A 111 -50.36 -1.66 92.86
N ILE A 112 -51.31 -0.94 92.26
CA ILE A 112 -51.21 0.50 92.02
C ILE A 112 -51.90 1.20 93.19
N THR A 113 -51.12 1.81 94.09
CA THR A 113 -51.69 2.56 95.22
C THR A 113 -52.09 3.97 94.77
N LEU A 114 -53.38 4.30 94.86
CA LEU A 114 -53.90 5.63 94.60
C LEU A 114 -54.01 6.44 95.90
N GLU A 115 -53.58 7.70 95.88
CA GLU A 115 -53.78 8.64 96.99
C GLU A 115 -55.09 9.44 96.81
N SER A 116 -55.82 9.67 97.90
CA SER A 116 -57.13 10.30 97.86
C SER A 116 -57.09 11.76 97.39
N GLY A 117 -57.92 12.11 96.42
CA GLY A 117 -58.00 13.46 95.85
C GLY A 117 -56.82 13.87 94.94
N MET A 118 -55.82 13.00 94.75
CA MET A 118 -54.69 13.23 93.85
C MET A 118 -54.82 12.39 92.57
N THR A 119 -54.47 13.01 91.43
CA THR A 119 -54.47 12.31 90.13
C THR A 119 -53.14 11.59 89.93
N ALA A 120 -53.15 10.27 89.97
CA ALA A 120 -52.03 9.45 89.50
C ALA A 120 -51.97 9.53 87.95
N SER A 121 -50.77 9.76 87.41
CA SER A 121 -50.53 9.87 85.97
C SER A 121 -49.55 8.79 85.55
N LEU A 122 -50.09 7.66 85.10
CA LEU A 122 -49.31 6.48 84.73
C LEU A 122 -48.91 6.56 83.25
N PRO A 123 -47.63 6.77 82.89
CA PRO A 123 -47.14 6.55 81.52
C PRO A 123 -47.20 5.06 81.17
N GLY A 124 -47.18 4.73 79.88
CA GLY A 124 -47.23 3.34 79.41
C GLY A 124 -46.19 2.40 80.05
N GLU A 125 -44.98 2.90 80.33
CA GLU A 125 -43.90 2.14 80.96
C GLU A 125 -44.21 1.66 82.39
N GLU A 126 -45.08 2.36 83.15
CA GLU A 126 -45.49 1.92 84.49
C GLU A 126 -46.52 0.78 84.45
N ILE A 127 -47.20 0.59 83.32
CA ILE A 127 -48.22 -0.47 83.14
C ILE A 127 -47.81 -1.53 82.11
N TRP A 128 -46.51 -1.61 81.79
CA TRP A 128 -45.96 -2.48 80.74
C TRP A 128 -46.33 -3.97 80.93
N ASP A 129 -46.38 -4.47 82.18
CA ASP A 129 -46.73 -5.85 82.51
C ASP A 129 -48.13 -6.25 82.00
N TYR A 130 -49.06 -5.31 81.89
CA TYR A 130 -50.41 -5.54 81.37
C TYR A 130 -50.45 -5.68 79.83
N PHE A 131 -49.34 -5.34 79.15
CA PHE A 131 -49.17 -5.43 77.70
C PHE A 131 -48.25 -6.59 77.29
N ASP A 132 -47.74 -7.38 78.25
CA ASP A 132 -47.01 -8.61 77.97
C ASP A 132 -47.96 -9.71 77.45
N SER A 133 -47.63 -10.27 76.30
CA SER A 133 -48.30 -11.45 75.70
C SER A 133 -48.55 -12.62 76.67
N ARG A 134 -47.72 -12.77 77.71
CA ARG A 134 -47.84 -13.80 78.76
C ARG A 134 -49.02 -13.59 79.71
N HIS A 135 -49.48 -12.35 79.86
CA HIS A 135 -50.56 -11.96 80.77
C HIS A 135 -51.86 -11.60 80.02
N LEU A 136 -51.93 -11.95 78.73
CA LEU A 136 -53.01 -11.59 77.82
C LEU A 136 -53.69 -12.83 77.22
N LEU A 137 -55.02 -12.82 77.25
CA LEU A 137 -55.88 -13.75 76.54
C LEU A 137 -56.20 -13.18 75.15
N PHE A 138 -56.07 -14.01 74.12
CA PHE A 138 -56.31 -13.63 72.73
C PHE A 138 -57.50 -14.41 72.16
N SER A 139 -58.39 -13.69 71.46
CA SER A 139 -59.51 -14.23 70.70
C SER A 139 -59.50 -13.61 69.30
N GLY A 140 -59.88 -14.40 68.28
CA GLY A 140 -59.76 -14.02 66.86
C GLY A 140 -58.35 -14.19 66.28
N ILE A 141 -57.31 -14.18 67.12
CA ILE A 141 -55.92 -14.55 66.79
C ILE A 141 -55.37 -15.46 67.91
N SER A 142 -54.43 -16.35 67.59
CA SER A 142 -53.72 -17.12 68.62
C SER A 142 -52.51 -16.34 69.14
N ARG A 143 -52.14 -16.53 70.42
CA ARG A 143 -50.95 -15.91 71.00
C ARG A 143 -49.68 -16.22 70.19
N GLN A 144 -49.49 -17.47 69.75
CA GLN A 144 -48.34 -17.86 68.94
C GLN A 144 -48.31 -17.13 67.58
N GLN A 145 -49.46 -16.87 66.97
CA GLN A 145 -49.54 -16.13 65.71
C GLN A 145 -49.19 -14.64 65.90
N PHE A 146 -49.61 -14.04 67.01
CA PHE A 146 -49.26 -12.67 67.40
C PHE A 146 -47.76 -12.52 67.75
N GLU A 147 -47.18 -13.48 68.48
CA GLU A 147 -45.74 -13.51 68.78
C GLU A 147 -44.92 -13.69 67.48
N ARG A 148 -45.37 -14.54 66.54
CA ARG A 148 -44.72 -14.72 65.23
C ARG A 148 -44.76 -13.49 64.35
N SER A 149 -45.75 -12.60 64.50
CA SER A 149 -45.80 -11.32 63.80
C SER A 149 -45.04 -10.20 64.53
N GLY A 150 -44.19 -10.55 65.51
CA GLY A 150 -43.42 -9.55 66.28
C GLY A 150 -44.27 -8.69 67.22
N GLY A 151 -45.48 -9.15 67.58
CA GLY A 151 -46.40 -8.39 68.44
C GLY A 151 -47.16 -7.27 67.70
N THR A 152 -47.32 -7.37 66.38
CA THR A 152 -48.10 -6.42 65.58
C THR A 152 -49.61 -6.68 65.62
N LEU A 153 -50.38 -5.61 65.73
CA LEU A 153 -51.81 -5.55 65.47
C LEU A 153 -52.06 -5.39 63.95
N PRO A 154 -52.93 -6.20 63.31
CA PRO A 154 -53.33 -6.02 61.91
C PRO A 154 -53.95 -4.65 61.62
N GLU A 155 -53.97 -4.21 60.36
CA GLU A 155 -54.58 -2.91 59.99
C GLU A 155 -56.07 -2.82 60.38
N GLY A 156 -56.50 -1.69 60.94
CA GLY A 156 -57.89 -1.44 61.31
C GLY A 156 -58.09 -0.42 62.42
N PHE A 157 -59.35 -0.20 62.78
CA PHE A 157 -59.73 0.53 64.00
C PHE A 157 -59.61 -0.35 65.23
N TYR A 158 -58.90 0.14 66.24
CA TYR A 158 -58.79 -0.48 67.56
C TYR A 158 -59.35 0.42 68.65
N ARG A 159 -59.98 -0.22 69.63
CA ARG A 159 -60.45 0.36 70.87
C ARG A 159 -59.61 -0.20 72.00
N PHE A 160 -58.89 0.67 72.70
CA PHE A 160 -58.18 0.33 73.93
C PHE A 160 -59.07 0.78 75.09
N THR A 161 -59.42 -0.13 75.98
CA THR A 161 -60.30 0.10 77.12
C THR A 161 -59.59 -0.39 78.39
N VAL A 162 -59.51 0.49 79.38
CA VAL A 162 -59.00 0.19 80.72
C VAL A 162 -60.14 0.37 81.73
N ARG A 163 -60.31 -0.60 82.61
CA ARG A 163 -61.18 -0.51 83.79
C ARG A 163 -60.33 -0.72 85.04
N VAL A 164 -60.54 0.11 86.06
CA VAL A 164 -59.92 -0.04 87.37
C VAL A 164 -60.74 -1.01 88.20
N MET A 165 -60.08 -2.01 88.78
CA MET A 165 -60.67 -3.05 89.62
C MET A 165 -60.03 -3.02 91.01
N ASP A 166 -60.77 -3.50 92.02
CA ASP A 166 -60.23 -3.73 93.36
C ASP A 166 -59.11 -4.78 93.32
N TYR A 167 -57.99 -4.49 93.99
CA TYR A 167 -56.82 -5.37 94.00
C TYR A 167 -57.09 -6.74 94.64
N ARG A 168 -57.90 -6.78 95.71
CA ARG A 168 -58.22 -8.00 96.47
C ARG A 168 -59.49 -8.71 95.96
N ARG A 169 -60.37 -7.97 95.29
CA ARG A 169 -61.65 -8.42 94.71
C ARG A 169 -61.67 -8.13 93.21
N PRO A 170 -60.94 -8.90 92.37
CA PRO A 170 -60.76 -8.61 90.95
C PRO A 170 -62.06 -8.58 90.13
N GLU A 171 -63.18 -9.08 90.68
CA GLU A 171 -64.53 -8.98 90.13
C GLU A 171 -65.23 -7.62 90.39
N VAL A 172 -64.74 -6.81 91.34
CA VAL A 172 -65.32 -5.52 91.73
C VAL A 172 -64.69 -4.39 90.92
N ALA A 173 -65.48 -3.80 90.03
CA ALA A 173 -65.10 -2.60 89.28
C ALA A 173 -65.16 -1.35 90.17
N LEU A 174 -64.09 -0.56 90.13
CA LEU A 174 -63.95 0.71 90.85
C LEU A 174 -64.04 1.94 89.93
N SER A 175 -64.01 1.74 88.60
CA SER A 175 -64.22 2.81 87.61
C SER A 175 -65.21 2.40 86.51
N HIS A 176 -65.68 3.40 85.76
CA HIS A 176 -66.21 3.18 84.42
C HIS A 176 -65.07 2.83 83.43
N GLU A 177 -65.41 2.41 82.22
CA GLU A 177 -64.45 2.08 81.16
C GLU A 177 -63.79 3.34 80.58
N ALA A 178 -62.50 3.53 80.86
CA ALA A 178 -61.68 4.54 80.20
C ALA A 178 -61.26 4.03 78.82
N THR A 179 -61.71 4.70 77.76
CA THR A 179 -61.56 4.18 76.39
C THR A 179 -60.90 5.18 75.46
N ALA A 180 -59.87 4.73 74.74
CA ALA A 180 -59.22 5.42 73.64
C ALA A 180 -59.38 4.63 72.33
N VAL A 181 -59.22 5.30 71.19
CA VAL A 181 -59.31 4.68 69.86
C VAL A 181 -58.09 5.04 69.02
N ALA A 182 -57.64 4.08 68.22
CA ALA A 182 -56.52 4.22 67.29
C ALA A 182 -56.90 3.65 65.92
N TRP A 183 -56.51 4.35 64.85
CA TRP A 183 -56.45 3.76 63.50
C TRP A 183 -55.04 3.24 63.29
N ILE A 184 -54.88 1.94 63.09
CA ILE A 184 -53.60 1.30 62.78
C ILE A 184 -53.58 0.98 61.29
N ALA A 185 -52.56 1.47 60.58
CA ALA A 185 -52.32 1.17 59.17
C ALA A 185 -50.82 1.15 58.85
N LEU A 186 -50.47 0.34 57.86
CA LEU A 186 -49.14 0.29 57.27
C LEU A 186 -49.00 1.37 56.19
N GLY A 187 -47.80 1.89 56.04
CA GLY A 187 -47.43 2.77 54.94
C GLY A 187 -47.66 2.11 53.58
N ASP A 188 -48.22 2.83 52.62
CA ASP A 188 -48.19 2.39 51.22
C ASP A 188 -46.75 2.55 50.67
N PRO A 189 -46.27 1.64 49.81
CA PRO A 189 -44.94 1.74 49.23
C PRO A 189 -44.82 2.96 48.29
N PRO A 190 -43.60 3.47 48.01
CA PRO A 190 -43.41 4.68 47.21
C PRO A 190 -44.00 4.58 45.79
N LEU A 191 -44.52 5.70 45.30
CA LEU A 191 -44.92 5.83 43.89
C LEU A 191 -43.74 6.31 43.06
N LEU A 192 -43.38 5.58 42.02
CA LEU A 192 -42.28 5.92 41.13
C LEU A 192 -42.75 7.00 40.13
N ASN A 193 -42.04 8.12 40.08
CA ASN A 193 -42.44 9.30 39.30
C ASN A 193 -41.64 9.41 38.01
N GLN A 194 -40.32 9.49 38.10
CA GLN A 194 -39.41 9.63 36.97
C GLN A 194 -38.23 8.65 37.10
N PRO A 195 -37.72 8.07 36.00
CA PRO A 195 -38.31 8.09 34.67
C PRO A 195 -39.68 7.39 34.64
N HIS A 196 -40.57 7.82 33.74
CA HIS A 196 -41.93 7.29 33.66
C HIS A 196 -41.90 5.83 33.16
N CYS A 197 -42.83 5.01 33.64
CA CYS A 197 -42.83 3.59 33.28
C CYS A 197 -43.28 3.38 31.82
N GLY A 198 -42.49 2.63 31.06
CA GLY A 198 -42.68 2.39 29.64
C GLY A 198 -42.18 3.51 28.73
N THR A 199 -41.53 4.57 29.24
CA THR A 199 -40.93 5.59 28.38
C THR A 199 -39.56 5.17 27.85
N GLU A 200 -39.24 5.71 26.69
CA GLU A 200 -37.88 5.71 26.13
C GLU A 200 -37.15 6.99 26.58
N LEU A 201 -35.89 6.87 26.99
CA LEU A 201 -35.04 7.98 27.43
C LEU A 201 -33.93 8.23 26.43
N LYS A 202 -33.82 9.46 25.94
CA LYS A 202 -32.70 9.94 25.13
C LYS A 202 -31.69 10.66 26.04
N LEU A 203 -30.45 10.19 26.05
CA LEU A 203 -29.31 10.90 26.61
C LEU A 203 -28.42 11.38 25.46
N TYR A 204 -27.77 12.52 25.65
CA TYR A 204 -26.77 13.02 24.71
C TYR A 204 -25.40 12.41 25.03
N GLU A 205 -24.53 12.34 24.03
CA GLU A 205 -23.19 11.77 24.20
C GLU A 205 -22.41 12.48 25.31
N GLY A 206 -21.73 11.69 26.16
CA GLY A 206 -21.02 12.18 27.34
C GLY A 206 -21.92 12.64 28.51
N GLN A 207 -23.25 12.59 28.39
CA GLN A 207 -24.19 13.07 29.41
C GLN A 207 -24.98 11.94 30.08
N GLN A 208 -24.32 11.14 30.92
CA GLN A 208 -25.03 10.25 31.84
C GLN A 208 -25.56 11.02 33.05
N ALA A 209 -26.82 11.47 32.97
CA ALA A 209 -27.51 12.20 34.04
C ALA A 209 -29.00 11.86 34.08
N VAL A 210 -29.38 10.73 34.70
CA VAL A 210 -30.79 10.31 34.84
C VAL A 210 -31.30 10.61 36.24
N MET A 211 -32.35 11.43 36.35
CA MET A 211 -33.02 11.71 37.61
C MET A 211 -34.08 10.64 37.91
N PHE A 212 -33.83 9.84 38.95
CA PHE A 212 -34.82 8.95 39.55
C PHE A 212 -35.54 9.70 40.67
N SER A 213 -36.87 9.67 40.69
CA SER A 213 -37.67 10.29 41.76
C SER A 213 -38.93 9.50 42.09
N TRP A 214 -39.33 9.55 43.36
CA TRP A 214 -40.51 8.86 43.88
C TRP A 214 -41.26 9.72 44.90
N THR A 215 -42.56 9.49 45.06
CA THR A 215 -43.37 10.15 46.09
C THR A 215 -43.52 9.22 47.30
N PRO A 216 -43.05 9.63 48.49
CA PRO A 216 -43.39 8.98 49.75
C PRO A 216 -44.90 9.07 50.00
N LEU A 217 -45.56 7.93 50.27
CA LEU A 217 -46.98 7.92 50.60
C LEU A 217 -47.19 8.01 52.12
N ALA A 218 -47.64 9.17 52.57
CA ALA A 218 -47.90 9.49 53.98
C ALA A 218 -49.28 9.03 54.48
N ASN A 219 -49.78 7.89 53.98
CA ASN A 219 -51.09 7.34 54.37
C ASN A 219 -51.10 6.77 55.81
N SER A 220 -49.93 6.48 56.39
CA SER A 220 -49.75 6.11 57.79
C SER A 220 -48.80 7.11 58.48
N PRO A 221 -49.26 7.86 59.49
CA PRO A 221 -48.41 8.77 60.27
C PRO A 221 -47.19 8.09 60.93
N SER A 222 -47.27 6.77 61.14
CA SER A 222 -46.23 5.96 61.79
C SER A 222 -45.10 5.56 60.83
N ALA A 223 -45.35 5.50 59.53
CA ALA A 223 -44.39 5.00 58.55
C ALA A 223 -43.41 6.07 58.05
N VAL A 224 -43.81 7.35 58.05
CA VAL A 224 -43.09 8.45 57.38
C VAL A 224 -41.89 8.99 58.18
N ILE A 225 -41.82 8.69 59.49
CA ILE A 225 -40.76 9.17 60.36
C ILE A 225 -39.58 8.18 60.28
N ASN A 226 -38.38 8.67 59.97
CA ASN A 226 -37.15 7.89 59.81
C ASN A 226 -37.21 6.82 58.69
N THR A 227 -37.82 7.17 57.56
CA THR A 227 -37.79 6.33 56.35
C THR A 227 -36.46 6.45 55.61
N GLU A 228 -35.86 5.31 55.27
CA GLU A 228 -34.80 5.21 54.27
C GLU A 228 -35.31 4.48 53.03
N TYR A 229 -34.73 4.77 51.86
CA TYR A 229 -35.10 4.21 50.58
C TYR A 229 -33.94 3.41 50.00
N GLU A 230 -34.13 2.11 49.83
CA GLU A 230 -33.25 1.27 49.00
C GLU A 230 -33.70 1.41 47.54
N PHE A 231 -32.85 2.01 46.71
CA PHE A 231 -33.00 2.04 45.26
C PHE A 231 -32.32 0.80 44.66
N SER A 232 -32.94 0.19 43.65
CA SER A 232 -32.33 -0.90 42.87
C SER A 232 -32.66 -0.78 41.39
N LEU A 233 -31.64 -0.91 40.55
CA LEU A 233 -31.70 -0.91 39.09
C LEU A 233 -31.15 -2.24 38.55
N VAL A 234 -31.86 -2.87 37.62
CA VAL A 234 -31.42 -4.07 36.88
C VAL A 234 -31.42 -3.78 35.39
N GLU A 235 -30.44 -4.34 34.69
CA GLU A 235 -30.40 -4.39 33.22
C GLU A 235 -31.18 -5.61 32.73
N ILE A 236 -31.97 -5.44 31.67
CA ILE A 236 -32.76 -6.51 31.06
C ILE A 236 -32.28 -6.73 29.62
N ARG A 237 -31.85 -7.97 29.34
CA ARG A 237 -31.47 -8.45 28.01
C ARG A 237 -32.50 -9.48 27.54
N GLY A 238 -33.09 -9.26 26.36
CA GLY A 238 -34.17 -10.08 25.81
C GLY A 238 -35.53 -9.86 26.50
N ASP A 239 -36.48 -10.75 26.24
CA ASP A 239 -37.91 -10.59 26.59
C ASP A 239 -38.27 -10.90 28.06
N LEU A 240 -37.33 -10.73 29.01
CA LEU A 240 -37.58 -11.02 30.41
C LEU A 240 -38.49 -9.95 31.05
N PRO A 241 -39.65 -10.32 31.66
CA PRO A 241 -40.55 -9.33 32.26
C PRO A 241 -39.88 -8.55 33.41
N PRO A 242 -40.07 -7.22 33.51
CA PRO A 242 -39.41 -6.38 34.52
C PRO A 242 -39.51 -6.85 35.96
N ALA A 243 -40.64 -7.45 36.35
CA ALA A 243 -40.81 -7.99 37.70
C ALA A 243 -39.94 -9.23 37.96
N ALA A 244 -39.80 -10.11 36.97
CA ALA A 244 -39.01 -11.34 37.08
C ALA A 244 -37.49 -11.05 37.11
N ALA A 245 -37.06 -9.97 36.44
CA ALA A 245 -35.66 -9.55 36.44
C ALA A 245 -35.09 -9.37 37.86
N PHE A 246 -35.88 -8.85 38.80
CA PHE A 246 -35.49 -8.69 40.22
C PHE A 246 -35.45 -9.99 41.04
N GLU A 247 -35.89 -11.12 40.47
CA GLU A 247 -35.83 -12.45 41.09
C GLU A 247 -34.70 -13.30 40.48
N THR A 248 -34.27 -13.00 39.25
CA THR A 248 -33.30 -13.81 38.49
C THR A 248 -31.96 -13.14 38.22
N LEU A 249 -31.87 -11.80 38.27
CA LEU A 249 -30.67 -11.04 37.93
C LEU A 249 -30.14 -10.24 39.14
N PRO A 250 -28.81 -10.10 39.28
CA PRO A 250 -28.24 -9.16 40.24
C PRO A 250 -28.53 -7.70 39.81
N PRO A 251 -28.64 -6.76 40.76
CA PRO A 251 -28.77 -5.34 40.43
C PRO A 251 -27.49 -4.82 39.77
N LEU A 252 -27.67 -4.03 38.70
CA LEU A 252 -26.61 -3.21 38.10
C LEU A 252 -26.14 -2.14 39.09
N TYR A 253 -27.09 -1.55 39.81
CA TYR A 253 -26.82 -0.54 40.83
C TYR A 253 -27.84 -0.64 41.97
N GLN A 254 -27.35 -0.56 43.21
CA GLN A 254 -28.17 -0.56 44.43
C GLN A 254 -27.55 0.41 45.44
N THR A 255 -28.38 1.24 46.06
CA THR A 255 -27.93 2.23 47.06
C THR A 255 -29.05 2.53 48.05
N VAL A 256 -28.71 3.10 49.21
CA VAL A 256 -29.67 3.53 50.25
C VAL A 256 -29.57 5.04 50.43
N THR A 257 -30.72 5.73 50.43
CA THR A 257 -30.80 7.19 50.60
C THR A 257 -32.01 7.59 51.44
N GLN A 258 -31.89 8.68 52.20
CA GLN A 258 -33.02 9.31 52.91
C GLN A 258 -33.79 10.31 52.01
N GLN A 259 -33.24 10.63 50.83
CA GLN A 259 -33.90 11.51 49.86
C GLN A 259 -34.97 10.73 49.07
N SER A 260 -35.97 11.44 48.55
CA SER A 260 -37.01 10.88 47.66
C SER A 260 -36.62 10.91 46.17
N SER A 261 -35.32 11.04 45.92
CA SER A 261 -34.73 11.16 44.59
C SER A 261 -33.28 10.67 44.60
N LEU A 262 -32.79 10.26 43.44
CA LEU A 262 -31.41 9.87 43.16
C LEU A 262 -31.02 10.41 41.77
N LEU A 263 -29.93 11.18 41.70
CA LEU A 263 -29.31 11.50 40.42
C LEU A 263 -28.31 10.40 40.08
N TYR A 264 -28.55 9.70 38.98
CA TYR A 264 -27.66 8.69 38.42
C TYR A 264 -26.71 9.37 37.42
N GLY A 265 -25.44 9.51 37.80
CA GLY A 265 -24.45 10.34 37.12
C GLY A 265 -23.42 9.54 36.32
N PRO A 266 -22.34 10.21 35.87
CA PRO A 266 -21.24 9.56 35.13
C PRO A 266 -20.28 8.76 36.03
N THR A 267 -20.49 8.76 37.35
CA THR A 267 -19.73 7.94 38.31
C THR A 267 -20.36 6.56 38.54
N GLU A 268 -21.62 6.40 38.16
CA GLU A 268 -22.39 5.16 38.24
C GLU A 268 -22.19 4.32 36.96
N PRO A 269 -22.47 2.99 36.99
CA PRO A 269 -22.32 2.12 35.82
C PRO A 269 -23.05 2.63 34.58
N GLU A 270 -22.47 2.48 33.39
CA GLU A 270 -23.00 3.08 32.17
C GLU A 270 -24.34 2.45 31.71
N LEU A 271 -25.30 3.29 31.30
CA LEU A 271 -26.59 2.87 30.72
C LEU A 271 -26.47 2.77 29.20
N GLN A 272 -26.50 1.55 28.66
CA GLN A 272 -26.24 1.31 27.25
C GLN A 272 -27.46 1.67 26.36
N PRO A 273 -27.27 2.34 25.22
CA PRO A 273 -28.32 2.60 24.24
C PRO A 273 -29.07 1.34 23.80
N GLY A 274 -30.36 1.48 23.51
CA GLY A 274 -31.24 0.40 23.04
C GLY A 274 -31.64 -0.67 24.08
N LEU A 275 -30.95 -0.77 25.22
CA LEU A 275 -31.29 -1.73 26.30
C LEU A 275 -32.49 -1.27 27.15
N THR A 276 -33.14 -2.25 27.78
CA THR A 276 -34.24 -2.00 28.73
C THR A 276 -33.72 -2.12 30.15
N TYR A 277 -34.06 -1.16 31.00
CA TYR A 277 -33.73 -1.18 32.42
C TYR A 277 -35.01 -1.22 33.25
N ALA A 278 -34.97 -1.93 34.38
CA ALA A 278 -36.04 -1.93 35.36
C ALA A 278 -35.53 -1.47 36.71
N TRP A 279 -36.34 -0.68 37.41
CA TRP A 279 -36.00 -0.10 38.69
C TRP A 279 -37.14 -0.24 39.68
N ARG A 280 -36.77 -0.33 40.96
CA ARG A 280 -37.70 -0.31 42.09
C ARG A 280 -37.08 0.42 43.27
N VAL A 281 -37.94 0.97 44.10
CA VAL A 281 -37.58 1.55 45.39
C VAL A 281 -38.27 0.75 46.51
N ARG A 282 -37.56 0.52 47.61
CA ARG A 282 -38.07 -0.07 48.83
C ARG A 282 -38.00 0.94 49.97
N ALA A 283 -39.15 1.32 50.52
CA ALA A 283 -39.19 2.08 51.76
C ALA A 283 -38.91 1.18 52.96
N MET A 284 -38.00 1.61 53.82
CA MET A 284 -37.57 0.89 55.02
C MET A 284 -37.60 1.84 56.20
N ASP A 285 -37.92 1.31 57.37
CA ASP A 285 -37.77 2.02 58.64
C ASP A 285 -36.33 1.85 59.15
N GLN A 286 -35.72 2.93 59.66
CA GLN A 286 -34.32 2.91 60.12
C GLN A 286 -34.07 1.93 61.30
N GLU A 287 -35.11 1.59 62.07
CA GLU A 287 -35.03 0.57 63.14
C GLU A 287 -35.34 -0.85 62.62
N GLY A 288 -35.48 -1.04 61.30
CA GLY A 288 -35.72 -2.33 60.65
C GLY A 288 -37.15 -2.86 60.75
N ARG A 289 -38.12 -2.04 61.16
CA ARG A 289 -39.52 -2.46 61.36
C ARG A 289 -40.28 -2.61 60.05
N GLU A 290 -41.22 -3.57 59.98
CA GLU A 290 -42.09 -3.78 58.82
C GLU A 290 -43.30 -2.82 58.85
N LEU A 291 -43.04 -1.52 58.72
CA LEU A 291 -44.07 -0.47 58.75
C LEU A 291 -44.80 -0.25 57.41
N TYR A 292 -44.47 -1.02 56.37
CA TYR A 292 -44.95 -0.82 55.00
C TYR A 292 -45.61 -2.06 54.40
N LYS A 293 -46.67 -1.85 53.62
CA LYS A 293 -47.25 -2.88 52.75
C LYS A 293 -46.22 -3.33 51.71
N ASN A 294 -46.36 -4.57 51.25
CA ASN A 294 -45.44 -5.19 50.27
C ASN A 294 -43.94 -5.13 50.70
N ARG A 295 -43.66 -5.18 52.02
CA ARG A 295 -42.31 -5.01 52.59
C ARG A 295 -41.59 -3.72 52.15
N GLY A 296 -42.37 -2.68 51.81
CA GLY A 296 -41.88 -1.39 51.32
C GLY A 296 -41.61 -1.31 49.83
N TYR A 297 -41.65 -2.42 49.08
CA TYR A 297 -41.36 -2.41 47.65
C TYR A 297 -42.47 -1.72 46.85
N SER A 298 -42.08 -0.69 46.12
CA SER A 298 -42.86 -0.11 45.00
C SER A 298 -43.20 -1.16 43.93
N LYS A 299 -44.14 -0.82 43.05
CA LYS A 299 -44.28 -1.56 41.78
C LYS A 299 -43.02 -1.35 40.96
N VAL A 300 -42.54 -2.40 40.30
CA VAL A 300 -41.41 -2.30 39.36
C VAL A 300 -41.81 -1.40 38.19
N CYS A 301 -40.92 -0.47 37.85
CA CYS A 301 -41.02 0.41 36.71
C CYS A 301 -39.90 0.07 35.73
N SER A 302 -40.13 0.19 34.43
CA SER A 302 -39.12 -0.03 33.41
C SER A 302 -39.07 1.15 32.44
N PHE A 303 -37.90 1.40 31.87
CA PHE A 303 -37.69 2.36 30.79
C PHE A 303 -36.73 1.74 29.78
N ARG A 304 -36.81 2.19 28.53
CA ARG A 304 -35.84 1.83 27.50
C ARG A 304 -34.85 2.97 27.34
N MET A 305 -33.57 2.68 27.23
CA MET A 305 -32.64 3.65 26.64
C MET A 305 -32.96 3.72 25.15
N ALA A 306 -33.14 4.93 24.62
CA ALA A 306 -33.28 5.10 23.19
C ALA A 306 -32.11 4.39 22.48
N GLU A 307 -32.39 3.80 21.33
CA GLU A 307 -31.32 3.50 20.40
C GLU A 307 -30.65 4.83 20.05
N GLU A 308 -29.32 4.83 20.00
CA GLU A 308 -28.58 6.06 19.77
C GLU A 308 -28.90 6.58 18.37
N GLU A 309 -29.70 7.64 18.29
CA GLU A 309 -29.91 8.37 17.05
C GLU A 309 -28.57 9.01 16.70
N ILE A 310 -27.87 8.41 15.74
CA ILE A 310 -26.61 8.88 15.17
C ILE A 310 -26.91 10.14 14.36
N PHE A 311 -27.15 11.24 15.06
CA PHE A 311 -27.22 12.57 14.50
C PHE A 311 -25.80 12.98 14.10
N VAL A 312 -25.53 12.90 12.81
CA VAL A 312 -24.44 13.61 12.15
C VAL A 312 -25.03 14.22 10.90
N SER A 313 -24.91 15.54 10.73
CA SER A 313 -25.35 16.20 9.51
C SER A 313 -24.60 15.63 8.31
N ALA A 314 -25.25 15.58 7.15
CA ALA A 314 -24.52 15.50 5.89
C ALA A 314 -23.50 16.66 5.83
N PRO A 315 -22.32 16.46 5.22
CA PRO A 315 -21.38 17.55 5.03
C PRO A 315 -22.00 18.71 4.25
N LEU A 316 -21.58 19.93 4.54
CA LEU A 316 -22.00 21.10 3.77
C LEU A 316 -20.95 21.44 2.71
N LEU A 317 -21.36 22.13 1.64
CA LEU A 317 -20.46 22.69 0.62
C LEU A 317 -19.47 21.69 0.01
N LEU A 318 -19.98 20.62 -0.60
CA LEU A 318 -19.17 19.73 -1.44
C LEU A 318 -18.57 20.52 -2.62
N GLN A 319 -17.25 20.50 -2.74
CA GLN A 319 -16.49 21.11 -3.84
C GLN A 319 -15.66 20.03 -4.52
N VAL A 320 -15.55 20.12 -5.85
CA VAL A 320 -14.74 19.21 -6.66
C VAL A 320 -13.88 20.01 -7.63
N ASP A 321 -12.58 19.78 -7.61
CA ASP A 321 -11.61 20.33 -8.57
C ASP A 321 -11.20 19.25 -9.58
N ASP A 322 -11.43 19.51 -10.87
CA ASP A 322 -10.96 18.69 -12.00
C ASP A 322 -9.44 18.85 -12.16
N GLU A 323 -8.64 18.11 -11.38
CA GLU A 323 -7.18 18.26 -11.36
C GLU A 323 -6.45 17.63 -12.55
N ALA A 324 -6.92 16.48 -13.08
CA ALA A 324 -6.18 15.74 -14.11
C ALA A 324 -7.07 14.81 -14.96
N GLU A 325 -6.44 14.00 -15.81
CA GLU A 325 -7.11 12.99 -16.64
C GLU A 325 -7.55 11.73 -15.85
N ASN A 326 -7.01 11.49 -14.66
CA ASN A 326 -7.25 10.27 -13.87
C ASN A 326 -7.54 10.50 -12.38
N ARG A 327 -7.65 11.77 -11.95
CA ARG A 327 -7.94 12.16 -10.57
C ARG A 327 -8.78 13.43 -10.46
N ALA A 328 -9.47 13.58 -9.34
CA ALA A 328 -10.14 14.81 -8.93
C ALA A 328 -9.99 15.01 -7.41
N ARG A 329 -9.88 16.26 -6.95
CA ARG A 329 -9.91 16.57 -5.52
C ARG A 329 -11.34 16.85 -5.11
N VAL A 330 -11.77 16.24 -4.00
CA VAL A 330 -13.08 16.42 -3.38
C VAL A 330 -12.86 16.98 -1.98
N GLN A 331 -13.56 18.06 -1.61
CA GLN A 331 -13.50 18.66 -0.27
C GLN A 331 -14.90 19.08 0.19
N TRP A 332 -15.14 19.06 1.50
CA TRP A 332 -16.41 19.46 2.11
C TRP A 332 -16.17 20.21 3.45
N GLU A 333 -17.21 20.86 3.97
CA GLU A 333 -17.19 21.46 5.30
C GLU A 333 -17.40 20.37 6.38
N GLU A 334 -16.58 20.43 7.44
CA GLU A 334 -16.59 19.46 8.54
C GLU A 334 -17.97 19.40 9.23
N ALA A 335 -18.55 18.20 9.32
CA ALA A 335 -19.86 17.99 9.93
C ALA A 335 -19.77 17.85 11.45
N GLU A 336 -20.63 18.56 12.18
CA GLU A 336 -20.65 18.53 13.64
C GLU A 336 -20.92 17.10 14.15
N LEU A 337 -20.06 16.62 15.06
CA LEU A 337 -20.06 15.26 15.64
C LEU A 337 -19.67 14.12 14.68
N ALA A 338 -19.07 14.38 13.52
CA ALA A 338 -18.51 13.32 12.68
C ALA A 338 -17.25 12.69 13.30
N GLU A 339 -17.13 11.36 13.24
CA GLU A 339 -15.89 10.62 13.54
C GLU A 339 -15.06 10.37 12.26
N GLY A 340 -15.62 10.70 11.11
CA GLY A 340 -15.05 10.56 9.77
C GLY A 340 -16.16 10.66 8.72
N TYR A 341 -15.85 10.25 7.50
CA TYR A 341 -16.71 10.37 6.33
C TYR A 341 -16.63 9.12 5.46
N ARG A 342 -17.69 8.87 4.69
CA ARG A 342 -17.69 7.95 3.55
C ARG A 342 -17.95 8.77 2.29
N VAL A 343 -17.00 8.74 1.36
CA VAL A 343 -17.13 9.34 0.03
C VAL A 343 -17.52 8.23 -0.93
N GLU A 344 -18.59 8.45 -1.70
CA GLU A 344 -18.99 7.54 -2.78
C GLU A 344 -19.01 8.27 -4.12
N TYR A 345 -18.43 7.65 -5.15
CA TYR A 345 -18.42 8.16 -6.52
C TYR A 345 -18.78 7.08 -7.54
N ARG A 346 -19.37 7.47 -8.67
CA ARG A 346 -19.61 6.59 -9.82
C ARG A 346 -19.64 7.34 -11.14
N LYS A 347 -19.51 6.62 -12.24
CA LYS A 347 -19.75 7.17 -13.58
C LYS A 347 -21.22 7.56 -13.74
N THR A 348 -21.47 8.61 -14.50
CA THR A 348 -22.81 9.02 -14.92
C THR A 348 -23.23 8.31 -16.21
N GLY A 349 -24.50 8.40 -16.59
CA GLY A 349 -25.02 7.88 -17.88
C GLY A 349 -25.66 6.50 -17.84
N SER A 350 -25.53 5.74 -16.75
CA SER A 350 -26.37 4.57 -16.45
C SER A 350 -26.67 4.48 -14.96
N GLU A 351 -27.89 4.05 -14.60
CA GLU A 351 -28.24 3.75 -13.21
C GLU A 351 -27.57 2.47 -12.70
N ASP A 352 -27.16 1.57 -13.61
CA ASP A 352 -26.50 0.29 -13.31
C ASP A 352 -25.04 0.45 -12.83
N TYR A 353 -24.45 1.65 -12.95
CA TYR A 353 -23.09 1.89 -12.46
C TYR A 353 -23.06 1.86 -10.92
N ALA A 354 -22.27 0.92 -10.40
CA ALA A 354 -22.04 0.76 -8.97
C ALA A 354 -21.30 1.97 -8.38
N TRP A 355 -21.63 2.28 -7.12
CA TRP A 355 -20.91 3.27 -6.32
C TRP A 355 -19.62 2.66 -5.76
N PHE A 356 -18.50 3.34 -6.01
CA PHE A 356 -17.21 3.06 -5.37
C PHE A 356 -17.11 3.91 -4.11
N GLY A 357 -16.90 3.28 -2.96
CA GLY A 357 -16.90 3.94 -1.65
C GLY A 357 -15.57 3.84 -0.92
N GLN A 358 -15.12 4.94 -0.35
CA GLN A 358 -13.95 5.00 0.54
C GLN A 358 -14.32 5.69 1.85
N GLU A 359 -13.75 5.25 2.96
CA GLU A 359 -13.88 5.89 4.26
C GLU A 359 -12.59 6.66 4.61
N ILE A 360 -12.74 7.86 5.17
CA ILE A 360 -11.63 8.77 5.51
C ILE A 360 -11.98 9.58 6.76
N ALA A 361 -10.98 9.97 7.57
CA ALA A 361 -11.19 10.79 8.76
C ALA A 361 -11.17 12.31 8.47
N GLU A 362 -10.56 12.71 7.37
CA GLU A 362 -10.33 14.10 6.95
C GLU A 362 -11.51 14.67 6.15
N ASP A 363 -11.59 16.01 6.05
CA ASP A 363 -12.60 16.79 5.29
C ASP A 363 -12.33 16.87 3.78
N LYS A 364 -11.28 16.19 3.30
CA LYS A 364 -10.80 16.17 1.92
C LYS A 364 -10.46 14.75 1.48
N LEU A 365 -10.60 14.46 0.19
CA LEU A 365 -10.13 13.23 -0.46
C LEU A 365 -9.69 13.51 -1.89
N ILE A 366 -8.57 12.93 -2.33
CA ILE A 366 -8.23 12.86 -3.76
C ILE A 366 -8.74 11.52 -4.29
N LEU A 367 -9.64 11.56 -5.26
CA LEU A 367 -10.10 10.37 -5.98
C LEU A 367 -9.07 10.03 -7.05
N PHE A 368 -8.63 8.77 -7.08
CA PHE A 368 -7.64 8.26 -8.03
C PHE A 368 -8.24 7.18 -8.95
N ASN A 369 -7.47 6.77 -9.95
CA ASN A 369 -7.80 5.69 -10.88
C ASN A 369 -9.07 5.95 -11.73
N LEU A 370 -9.45 7.22 -11.92
CA LEU A 370 -10.58 7.60 -12.76
C LEU A 370 -10.24 7.43 -14.26
N GLU A 371 -11.27 7.27 -15.08
CA GLU A 371 -11.13 7.23 -16.55
C GLU A 371 -11.15 8.63 -17.16
N PRO A 372 -10.24 8.96 -18.10
CA PRO A 372 -10.22 10.25 -18.79
C PRO A 372 -11.51 10.57 -19.56
N ASP A 373 -11.76 11.88 -19.77
CA ASP A 373 -12.94 12.43 -20.44
C ASP A 373 -14.29 11.96 -19.88
N THR A 374 -14.34 11.38 -18.69
CA THR A 374 -15.55 10.72 -18.14
C THR A 374 -16.22 11.59 -17.07
N GLU A 375 -17.53 11.76 -17.15
CA GLU A 375 -18.32 12.49 -16.14
C GLU A 375 -18.69 11.55 -14.98
N TYR A 376 -18.32 11.95 -13.78
CA TYR A 376 -18.61 11.24 -12.52
C TYR A 376 -19.58 12.08 -11.67
N GLU A 377 -20.36 11.39 -10.83
CA GLU A 377 -21.08 11.99 -9.71
C GLU A 377 -20.48 11.48 -8.39
N VAL A 378 -20.29 12.39 -7.44
CA VAL A 378 -19.72 12.12 -6.11
C VAL A 378 -20.63 12.68 -5.02
N ARG A 379 -20.73 11.95 -3.91
CA ARG A 379 -21.51 12.31 -2.73
C ARG A 379 -20.75 11.91 -1.47
N VAL A 380 -20.99 12.63 -0.37
CA VAL A 380 -20.35 12.34 0.92
C VAL A 380 -21.42 12.13 1.98
N GLY A 381 -21.24 11.11 2.82
CA GLY A 381 -22.05 10.86 4.00
C GLY A 381 -21.15 10.90 5.24
N SER A 382 -21.58 11.56 6.30
CA SER A 382 -20.81 11.62 7.54
C SER A 382 -20.89 10.30 8.29
N LYS A 383 -19.80 9.88 8.93
CA LYS A 383 -19.68 8.60 9.64
C LYS A 383 -19.51 8.82 11.14
N ARG A 384 -20.22 8.01 11.94
CA ARG A 384 -20.09 7.93 13.41
C ARG A 384 -20.58 6.57 13.90
N LYS A 385 -19.87 5.97 14.86
CA LYS A 385 -20.17 4.66 15.46
C LYS A 385 -20.43 3.56 14.44
N GLY A 386 -19.72 3.62 13.31
CA GLY A 386 -19.81 2.65 12.22
C GLY A 386 -20.96 2.86 11.22
N MET A 387 -21.91 3.76 11.49
CA MET A 387 -22.98 4.11 10.55
C MET A 387 -22.65 5.36 9.74
N VAL A 388 -23.21 5.44 8.54
CA VAL A 388 -23.09 6.58 7.61
C VAL A 388 -24.47 7.22 7.48
N THR A 389 -24.53 8.55 7.59
CA THR A 389 -25.78 9.32 7.60
C THR A 389 -26.26 9.67 6.18
N ASP A 390 -27.26 10.55 6.07
CA ASP A 390 -27.74 11.03 4.78
C ASP A 390 -26.60 11.64 3.94
N TRP A 391 -26.66 11.39 2.64
CA TRP A 391 -25.67 11.88 1.68
C TRP A 391 -25.89 13.35 1.36
N THR A 392 -24.82 14.06 0.98
CA THR A 392 -24.93 15.33 0.25
C THR A 392 -25.74 15.16 -1.03
N ASP A 393 -26.27 16.27 -1.56
CA ASP A 393 -26.61 16.33 -2.98
C ASP A 393 -25.36 15.93 -3.80
N PRO A 394 -25.50 15.11 -4.85
CA PRO A 394 -24.36 14.61 -5.61
C PRO A 394 -23.82 15.68 -6.55
N GLU A 395 -22.56 16.07 -6.36
CA GLU A 395 -21.87 17.01 -7.24
C GLU A 395 -21.30 16.26 -8.45
N ARG A 396 -21.27 16.93 -9.62
CA ARG A 396 -20.78 16.34 -10.88
C ARG A 396 -19.50 17.01 -11.33
N PHE A 397 -18.55 16.19 -11.78
CA PHE A 397 -17.26 16.64 -12.26
C PHE A 397 -16.83 15.80 -13.47
N ARG A 398 -15.86 16.28 -14.25
CA ARG A 398 -15.41 15.59 -15.46
C ARG A 398 -13.90 15.67 -15.59
N THR A 399 -13.27 14.51 -15.36
CA THR A 399 -11.83 14.29 -15.60
C THR A 399 -11.42 14.84 -16.96
N LEU A 400 -10.23 15.43 -17.03
CA LEU A 400 -9.71 16.02 -18.26
C LEU A 400 -9.60 14.96 -19.38
N THR A 401 -9.73 15.42 -20.62
CA THR A 401 -9.54 14.56 -21.80
C THR A 401 -8.11 14.05 -21.85
N ARG A 402 -7.93 12.75 -22.12
CA ARG A 402 -6.61 12.10 -22.20
C ARG A 402 -5.69 12.84 -23.17
N GLN A 403 -4.44 13.10 -22.79
CA GLN A 403 -3.51 13.73 -23.73
C GLN A 403 -3.16 12.79 -24.89
N ILE A 404 -3.40 13.25 -26.12
CA ILE A 404 -3.02 12.55 -27.34
C ILE A 404 -1.65 13.07 -27.80
N TYR A 405 -0.65 12.22 -27.74
CA TYR A 405 0.73 12.55 -28.09
C TYR A 405 0.87 12.59 -29.62
N VAL A 406 1.14 13.78 -30.16
CA VAL A 406 1.40 13.98 -31.60
C VAL A 406 2.90 14.23 -31.82
N CYS A 407 3.54 13.43 -32.67
CA CYS A 407 4.98 13.56 -32.96
C CYS A 407 5.36 14.99 -33.39
N GLY A 408 6.38 15.54 -32.73
CA GLY A 408 6.89 16.88 -33.00
C GLY A 408 6.24 18.00 -32.19
N GLN A 409 5.17 17.74 -31.44
CA GLN A 409 4.60 18.71 -30.51
C GLN A 409 5.50 18.85 -29.27
N LYS A 410 5.82 20.09 -28.86
CA LYS A 410 6.51 20.33 -27.60
C LYS A 410 5.53 20.19 -26.46
N ILE A 411 5.73 19.18 -25.64
CA ILE A 411 5.03 19.01 -24.37
C ILE A 411 5.77 19.87 -23.34
N VAL A 412 5.01 20.57 -22.51
CA VAL A 412 5.55 21.39 -21.42
C VAL A 412 5.31 20.59 -20.15
N PRO A 413 6.36 20.04 -19.50
CA PRO A 413 6.18 19.28 -18.28
C PRO A 413 5.55 20.17 -17.21
N VAL A 414 4.45 19.71 -16.63
CA VAL A 414 3.75 20.42 -15.56
C VAL A 414 4.65 20.39 -14.31
N PRO A 415 5.01 21.53 -13.72
CA PRO A 415 5.87 21.55 -12.54
C PRO A 415 5.13 20.95 -11.33
N ILE A 416 5.69 19.88 -10.77
CA ILE A 416 5.21 19.25 -9.54
C ILE A 416 5.52 20.20 -8.38
N ASN A 417 4.49 20.86 -7.86
CA ASN A 417 4.62 21.83 -6.76
C ASN A 417 4.34 21.21 -5.37
N ASN A 418 3.69 20.04 -5.31
CA ASN A 418 3.42 19.35 -4.05
C ASN A 418 4.57 18.39 -3.68
N THR A 419 5.09 18.54 -2.46
CA THR A 419 6.19 17.73 -1.90
C THR A 419 5.81 16.96 -0.64
N VAL A 420 4.53 17.00 -0.22
CA VAL A 420 4.02 16.21 0.92
C VAL A 420 4.11 14.71 0.57
N PRO A 421 4.78 13.88 1.37
CA PRO A 421 5.02 12.47 1.04
C PRO A 421 3.75 11.60 1.12
N LEU A 422 3.63 10.63 0.22
CA LEU A 422 2.58 9.61 0.27
C LEU A 422 2.83 8.61 1.41
N ALA A 423 1.95 8.54 2.41
CA ALA A 423 2.14 7.69 3.59
C ALA A 423 2.28 6.19 3.26
N SER A 424 1.47 5.66 2.33
CA SER A 424 1.54 4.27 1.88
C SER A 424 1.03 4.12 0.43
N ALA A 425 1.49 3.08 -0.25
CA ALA A 425 1.08 2.71 -1.60
C ALA A 425 0.76 1.21 -1.66
N MET A 426 -0.17 0.81 -2.53
CA MET A 426 -0.64 -0.57 -2.68
C MET A 426 -0.46 -1.07 -4.12
N VAL A 427 -0.43 -2.40 -4.29
CA VAL A 427 -0.48 -3.03 -5.61
C VAL A 427 -1.79 -2.66 -6.31
N GLY A 428 -1.70 -2.23 -7.56
CA GLY A 428 -2.80 -1.69 -8.36
C GLY A 428 -2.90 -0.15 -8.35
N ASP A 429 -2.15 0.55 -7.50
CA ASP A 429 -2.14 2.02 -7.51
C ASP A 429 -1.52 2.57 -8.79
N LYS A 430 -2.13 3.61 -9.37
CA LYS A 430 -1.59 4.39 -10.48
C LYS A 430 -0.77 5.56 -9.94
N ILE A 431 0.50 5.64 -10.36
CA ILE A 431 1.48 6.67 -10.03
C ILE A 431 1.84 7.45 -11.29
N GLN A 432 1.83 8.77 -11.21
CA GLN A 432 2.26 9.64 -12.31
C GLN A 432 3.79 9.76 -12.32
N VAL A 433 4.43 9.21 -13.34
CA VAL A 433 5.89 9.22 -13.58
C VAL A 433 6.17 10.16 -14.75
N GLY A 434 6.37 11.44 -14.46
CA GLY A 434 6.49 12.49 -15.47
C GLY A 434 5.20 12.62 -16.28
N GLU A 435 5.26 12.30 -17.56
CA GLU A 435 4.10 12.31 -18.46
C GLU A 435 3.39 10.96 -18.58
N PHE A 436 3.89 9.90 -17.91
CA PHE A 436 3.38 8.54 -18.03
C PHE A 436 2.67 8.07 -16.75
N GLU A 437 1.69 7.17 -16.90
CA GLU A 437 1.00 6.51 -15.79
C GLU A 437 1.62 5.11 -15.56
N MET A 438 2.14 4.87 -14.35
CA MET A 438 2.67 3.59 -13.89
C MET A 438 1.68 2.91 -12.94
N VAL A 439 1.22 1.70 -13.25
CA VAL A 439 0.46 0.85 -12.32
C VAL A 439 1.43 0.04 -11.47
N LEU A 440 1.31 0.07 -10.14
CA LEU A 440 2.14 -0.73 -9.24
C LEU A 440 1.76 -2.22 -9.30
N LEU A 441 2.74 -3.10 -9.51
CA LEU A 441 2.58 -4.56 -9.53
C LEU A 441 3.14 -5.21 -8.26
N LYS A 442 4.20 -4.63 -7.70
CA LYS A 442 4.76 -4.95 -6.39
C LYS A 442 5.27 -3.65 -5.78
N VAL A 443 5.02 -3.40 -4.50
CA VAL A 443 5.53 -2.21 -3.81
C VAL A 443 5.87 -2.52 -2.35
N GLU A 444 7.01 -1.98 -1.91
CA GLU A 444 7.55 -2.04 -0.56
C GLU A 444 8.05 -0.63 -0.19
N GLY A 445 8.06 -0.28 1.10
CA GLY A 445 8.38 1.08 1.57
C GLY A 445 7.18 1.81 2.18
N GLY A 446 7.33 3.12 2.41
CA GLY A 446 6.39 3.98 3.14
C GLY A 446 6.93 5.40 3.33
N ASP A 447 6.11 6.28 3.91
CA ASP A 447 6.47 7.69 4.20
C ASP A 447 7.08 8.43 3.00
N GLY A 448 6.51 8.19 1.83
CA GLY A 448 6.87 8.83 0.56
C GLY A 448 8.06 8.21 -0.15
N ILE A 449 8.68 7.14 0.34
CA ILE A 449 9.80 6.45 -0.33
C ILE A 449 9.41 4.99 -0.60
N PHE A 450 9.47 4.59 -1.88
CA PHE A 450 8.98 3.28 -2.33
C PHE A 450 9.95 2.58 -3.28
N SER A 451 9.99 1.25 -3.20
CA SER A 451 10.73 0.34 -4.08
C SER A 451 9.81 -0.77 -4.57
N GLY A 452 10.03 -1.33 -5.77
CA GLY A 452 9.10 -2.31 -6.31
C GLY A 452 9.18 -2.58 -7.81
N ARG A 453 8.06 -3.08 -8.36
CA ARG A 453 7.84 -3.35 -9.79
C ARG A 453 6.50 -2.75 -10.22
N GLY A 454 6.40 -2.27 -11.45
CA GLY A 454 5.22 -1.63 -12.02
C GLY A 454 5.04 -1.93 -13.51
N SER A 455 3.99 -1.35 -14.10
CA SER A 455 3.68 -1.43 -15.52
C SER A 455 3.26 -0.06 -16.04
N ILE A 456 4.00 0.50 -17.00
CA ILE A 456 3.69 1.76 -17.67
C ILE A 456 2.99 1.46 -19.00
N ARG A 457 1.78 1.98 -19.19
CA ARG A 457 1.08 1.82 -20.48
C ARG A 457 1.49 2.91 -21.46
N VAL A 458 2.14 2.52 -22.56
CA VAL A 458 2.69 3.48 -23.54
C VAL A 458 1.55 4.07 -24.38
N PRO A 459 1.19 5.38 -24.24
CA PRO A 459 -0.07 5.91 -24.75
C PRO A 459 -0.22 5.87 -26.28
N PHE A 460 0.90 5.92 -27.00
CA PHE A 460 0.98 5.97 -28.46
C PHE A 460 1.23 4.61 -29.13
N ALA A 461 1.60 3.57 -28.38
CA ALA A 461 1.97 2.25 -28.90
C ALA A 461 1.14 1.10 -28.31
N GLY A 462 0.23 1.37 -27.36
CA GLY A 462 -0.78 0.41 -26.91
C GLY A 462 -0.30 -0.68 -25.95
N PHE A 463 0.98 -1.05 -25.97
CA PHE A 463 1.60 -2.06 -25.10
C PHE A 463 1.88 -1.56 -23.67
N ASN A 464 2.14 -2.53 -22.79
CA ASN A 464 2.52 -2.32 -21.39
C ASN A 464 4.01 -2.58 -21.20
N LEU A 465 4.73 -1.60 -20.66
CA LEU A 465 6.15 -1.71 -20.32
C LEU A 465 6.33 -2.06 -18.85
N TYR A 466 6.90 -3.22 -18.56
CA TYR A 466 7.21 -3.63 -17.19
C TYR A 466 8.44 -2.90 -16.66
N VAL A 467 8.34 -2.36 -15.44
CA VAL A 467 9.38 -1.55 -14.81
C VAL A 467 9.70 -2.02 -13.38
N LYS A 468 10.92 -1.76 -12.91
CA LYS A 468 11.38 -1.86 -11.52
C LYS A 468 11.74 -0.46 -11.03
N PHE A 469 11.74 -0.23 -9.73
CA PHE A 469 12.15 1.05 -9.16
C PHE A 469 12.66 0.86 -7.75
N ASP A 470 13.63 1.67 -7.33
CA ASP A 470 14.19 1.62 -5.98
C ASP A 470 14.32 3.03 -5.39
N GLY A 471 13.77 3.22 -4.19
CA GLY A 471 13.87 4.48 -3.45
C GLY A 471 13.17 5.69 -4.09
N ILE A 472 12.18 5.50 -4.97
CA ILE A 472 11.47 6.62 -5.60
C ILE A 472 10.64 7.40 -4.58
N ARG A 473 10.64 8.73 -4.73
CA ARG A 473 9.86 9.63 -3.88
C ARG A 473 8.51 9.95 -4.51
N ILE A 474 7.42 9.67 -3.81
CA ILE A 474 6.05 9.87 -4.31
C ILE A 474 5.31 10.84 -3.35
N ASN A 475 4.63 11.85 -3.91
CA ASN A 475 3.81 12.79 -3.14
C ASN A 475 2.38 12.27 -2.88
N GLU A 476 1.63 12.92 -1.99
CA GLU A 476 0.22 12.57 -1.67
C GLU A 476 -0.71 12.59 -2.90
N ASN A 477 -0.37 13.34 -3.97
CA ASN A 477 -1.08 13.33 -5.25
C ASN A 477 -0.75 12.13 -6.15
N ARG A 478 0.08 11.18 -5.68
CA ARG A 478 0.65 10.05 -6.43
C ARG A 478 1.55 10.46 -7.60
N GLU A 479 2.21 11.61 -7.50
CA GLU A 479 3.18 12.11 -8.48
C GLU A 479 4.60 11.80 -7.99
N MET A 480 5.43 11.25 -8.88
CA MET A 480 6.84 10.98 -8.58
C MET A 480 7.65 12.27 -8.53
N ILE A 481 8.13 12.64 -7.33
CA ILE A 481 8.91 13.85 -7.07
C ILE A 481 10.36 13.68 -7.54
N SER A 482 10.98 12.52 -7.26
CA SER A 482 12.38 12.22 -7.58
C SER A 482 12.67 10.73 -7.49
N GLY A 483 13.85 10.30 -7.96
CA GLY A 483 14.26 8.90 -8.03
C GLY A 483 14.26 8.40 -9.48
N GLU A 484 14.35 7.09 -9.68
CA GLU A 484 14.38 6.46 -10.99
C GLU A 484 13.49 5.22 -11.06
N VAL A 485 12.90 5.02 -12.23
CA VAL A 485 12.11 3.84 -12.62
C VAL A 485 12.83 3.23 -13.82
N GLU A 486 13.18 1.96 -13.80
CA GLU A 486 13.93 1.29 -14.86
C GLU A 486 13.06 0.24 -15.57
N ALA A 487 13.19 0.06 -16.89
CA ALA A 487 12.50 -1.05 -17.58
C ALA A 487 13.10 -2.41 -17.19
N VAL A 488 12.25 -3.41 -16.88
CA VAL A 488 12.66 -4.82 -16.64
C VAL A 488 12.65 -5.64 -17.94
N THR A 489 12.18 -5.07 -19.04
CA THR A 489 12.31 -5.69 -20.36
C THR A 489 13.78 -5.66 -20.79
N GLN A 490 14.15 -6.50 -21.75
CA GLN A 490 15.48 -6.51 -22.39
C GLN A 490 15.66 -5.27 -23.31
N GLY A 491 15.58 -4.08 -22.72
CA GLY A 491 15.37 -2.83 -23.46
C GLY A 491 13.91 -2.66 -23.90
N VAL A 492 13.51 -1.41 -24.17
CA VAL A 492 12.17 -1.12 -24.70
C VAL A 492 12.09 -1.41 -26.20
N GLY A 493 13.24 -1.41 -26.91
CA GLY A 493 13.33 -1.84 -28.31
C GLY A 493 12.76 -3.25 -28.50
N LYS A 494 13.24 -4.23 -27.73
CA LYS A 494 12.70 -5.60 -27.73
C LYS A 494 11.23 -5.65 -27.32
N ALA A 495 10.78 -4.85 -26.35
CA ALA A 495 9.37 -4.79 -25.97
C ALA A 495 8.44 -4.24 -27.07
N VAL A 496 8.93 -3.28 -27.88
CA VAL A 496 8.23 -2.77 -29.07
C VAL A 496 8.22 -3.82 -30.19
N GLU A 497 9.34 -4.52 -30.37
CA GLU A 497 9.50 -5.59 -31.37
C GLU A 497 8.63 -6.81 -31.05
N ASP A 498 8.61 -7.26 -29.80
CA ASP A 498 7.69 -8.29 -29.30
C ASP A 498 6.23 -7.89 -29.57
N TRP A 499 5.84 -6.64 -29.27
CA TRP A 499 4.49 -6.13 -29.53
C TRP A 499 4.15 -6.07 -31.03
N LEU A 500 5.07 -5.61 -31.88
CA LEU A 500 4.91 -5.63 -33.34
C LEU A 500 4.76 -7.07 -33.87
N ASN A 501 5.44 -8.02 -33.23
CA ASN A 501 5.34 -9.46 -33.48
C ASN A 501 4.15 -10.13 -32.75
N GLY A 502 3.22 -9.37 -32.17
CA GLY A 502 1.99 -9.87 -31.54
C GLY A 502 2.18 -10.55 -30.18
N LYS A 503 3.36 -10.45 -29.56
CA LYS A 503 3.65 -10.92 -28.20
C LYS A 503 3.51 -9.76 -27.22
N ASP A 504 2.66 -9.89 -26.20
CA ASP A 504 2.70 -8.95 -25.07
C ASP A 504 4.02 -9.18 -24.30
N PRO A 505 4.80 -8.12 -23.97
CA PRO A 505 6.05 -8.26 -23.22
C PRO A 505 5.81 -9.02 -21.91
N GLN A 506 6.59 -10.06 -21.62
CA GLN A 506 6.42 -10.85 -20.40
C GLN A 506 7.33 -10.36 -19.26
N LEU A 507 6.89 -10.61 -18.02
CA LEU A 507 7.72 -10.47 -16.83
C LEU A 507 8.80 -11.58 -16.83
N PRO A 508 10.10 -11.25 -16.76
CA PRO A 508 11.13 -12.27 -16.62
C PRO A 508 10.98 -13.03 -15.29
N SER A 509 11.13 -14.35 -15.32
CA SER A 509 11.23 -15.17 -14.11
C SER A 509 12.57 -15.02 -13.41
N GLU A 510 12.63 -15.28 -12.11
CA GLU A 510 13.79 -14.95 -11.25
C GLU A 510 15.03 -15.85 -11.46
N ASP A 511 14.96 -16.82 -12.38
CA ASP A 511 15.99 -17.85 -12.64
C ASP A 511 16.50 -17.90 -14.11
N GLU A 512 16.16 -16.95 -14.99
CA GLU A 512 16.60 -17.00 -16.40
C GLU A 512 17.92 -16.25 -16.67
N GLU A 513 18.96 -17.01 -17.04
CA GLU A 513 20.14 -16.48 -17.75
C GLU A 513 19.73 -15.86 -19.09
N SER A 514 20.36 -14.74 -19.47
CA SER A 514 20.04 -13.92 -20.66
C SER A 514 19.62 -14.70 -21.92
N PRO A 515 18.32 -14.68 -22.29
CA PRO A 515 17.88 -15.09 -23.62
C PRO A 515 18.31 -14.07 -24.68
N SER A 516 18.68 -14.55 -25.86
CA SER A 516 19.19 -13.77 -27.00
C SER A 516 18.22 -12.75 -27.62
N ASP A 517 18.80 -11.80 -28.37
CA ASP A 517 18.18 -10.69 -29.12
C ASP A 517 17.16 -11.17 -30.18
N PRO A 518 16.05 -10.45 -30.50
CA PRO A 518 14.94 -10.96 -31.33
C PRO A 518 15.19 -11.00 -32.84
N LEU A 519 16.45 -10.90 -33.27
CA LEU A 519 16.88 -11.03 -34.66
C LEU A 519 16.69 -12.45 -35.25
N ASP A 520 15.92 -13.31 -34.59
CA ASP A 520 15.52 -14.64 -35.06
C ASP A 520 14.34 -14.58 -36.06
N ASN A 521 13.62 -13.47 -36.18
CA ASN A 521 12.42 -13.33 -37.02
C ASN A 521 12.69 -12.96 -38.49
N ILE A 522 13.58 -13.70 -39.18
CA ILE A 522 13.51 -13.86 -40.64
C ILE A 522 13.45 -15.35 -40.97
N GLY A 523 12.22 -15.88 -41.00
CA GLY A 523 11.90 -17.24 -41.42
C GLY A 523 11.48 -18.17 -40.28
N ASP A 524 10.20 -18.11 -39.90
CA ASP A 524 9.59 -19.07 -38.97
C ASP A 524 9.87 -20.52 -39.43
N LYS A 525 10.56 -21.28 -38.56
CA LYS A 525 10.81 -22.71 -38.75
C LYS A 525 9.69 -23.51 -38.07
N ILE A 526 8.85 -24.16 -38.87
CA ILE A 526 7.76 -25.02 -38.41
C ILE A 526 8.31 -26.44 -38.22
N GLU A 527 8.56 -26.83 -36.97
CA GLU A 527 8.95 -28.20 -36.62
C GLU A 527 7.70 -29.08 -36.41
N VAL A 528 7.73 -30.30 -36.96
CA VAL A 528 6.61 -31.24 -36.96
C VAL A 528 7.05 -32.59 -36.40
N PRO A 529 6.32 -33.18 -35.42
CA PRO A 529 6.61 -34.52 -34.92
C PRO A 529 6.22 -35.59 -35.95
N GLY A 530 7.10 -36.57 -36.20
CA GLY A 530 6.93 -37.59 -37.25
C GLY A 530 7.49 -37.20 -38.63
N GLU A 531 7.72 -38.21 -39.48
CA GLU A 531 8.29 -38.03 -40.83
C GLU A 531 7.26 -37.43 -41.80
N ILE A 532 7.64 -36.37 -42.52
CA ILE A 532 6.76 -35.68 -43.46
C ILE A 532 6.79 -36.37 -44.84
N ASP A 533 5.62 -36.83 -45.29
CA ASP A 533 5.41 -37.39 -46.64
C ASP A 533 5.31 -36.28 -47.71
N SER A 534 4.54 -35.22 -47.44
CA SER A 534 4.41 -34.09 -48.37
C SER A 534 4.10 -32.75 -47.69
N VAL A 535 4.53 -31.67 -48.34
CA VAL A 535 4.18 -30.28 -48.01
C VAL A 535 3.71 -29.57 -49.27
N TYR A 536 2.59 -28.87 -49.20
CA TYR A 536 2.05 -28.06 -50.30
C TYR A 536 1.27 -26.84 -49.76
N VAL A 537 0.91 -25.92 -50.65
CA VAL A 537 0.05 -24.77 -50.32
C VAL A 537 -1.36 -25.03 -50.85
N ASP A 538 -2.39 -24.80 -50.03
CA ASP A 538 -3.79 -25.00 -50.41
C ASP A 538 -4.42 -23.81 -51.16
N GLU A 539 -5.69 -23.95 -51.58
CA GLU A 539 -6.42 -22.90 -52.31
C GLU A 539 -6.66 -21.62 -51.47
N ASP A 540 -6.54 -21.70 -50.15
CA ASP A 540 -6.65 -20.57 -49.22
C ASP A 540 -5.27 -19.93 -48.90
N GLY A 541 -4.17 -20.47 -49.46
CA GLY A 541 -2.82 -19.94 -49.30
C GLY A 541 -2.04 -20.45 -48.08
N LYS A 542 -2.52 -21.52 -47.43
CA LYS A 542 -1.97 -22.07 -46.18
C LYS A 542 -1.02 -23.22 -46.45
N VAL A 543 -0.04 -23.41 -45.56
CA VAL A 543 0.92 -24.51 -45.66
C VAL A 543 0.29 -25.78 -45.07
N VAL A 544 0.04 -26.77 -45.92
CA VAL A 544 -0.49 -28.09 -45.58
C VAL A 544 0.67 -29.08 -45.54
N ILE A 545 0.77 -29.81 -44.43
CA ILE A 545 1.84 -30.76 -44.14
C ILE A 545 1.19 -32.11 -43.85
N VAL A 546 1.58 -33.16 -44.57
CA VAL A 546 1.06 -34.52 -44.40
C VAL A 546 2.20 -35.42 -43.93
N ASP A 547 2.00 -36.13 -42.82
CA ASP A 547 2.96 -37.11 -42.31
C ASP A 547 2.81 -38.48 -42.99
N THR A 548 3.79 -39.35 -42.79
CA THR A 548 3.82 -40.73 -43.34
C THR A 548 2.76 -41.67 -42.73
N GLU A 549 2.08 -41.28 -41.65
CA GLU A 549 0.92 -41.98 -41.10
C GLU A 549 -0.42 -41.51 -41.72
N GLY A 550 -0.39 -40.41 -42.49
CA GLY A 550 -1.53 -39.81 -43.17
C GLY A 550 -2.25 -38.72 -42.38
N ASN A 551 -1.69 -38.26 -41.25
CA ASN A 551 -2.25 -37.12 -40.52
C ASN A 551 -1.88 -35.82 -41.25
N THR A 552 -2.79 -34.84 -41.22
CA THR A 552 -2.62 -33.55 -41.91
C THR A 552 -2.57 -32.40 -40.91
N THR A 553 -1.48 -31.64 -40.93
CA THR A 553 -1.28 -30.42 -40.15
C THR A 553 -1.35 -29.22 -41.09
N VAL A 554 -2.23 -28.25 -40.81
CA VAL A 554 -2.36 -27.01 -41.60
C VAL A 554 -1.85 -25.83 -40.77
N LYS A 555 -1.04 -24.97 -41.39
CA LYS A 555 -0.44 -23.78 -40.77
C LYS A 555 -0.68 -22.55 -41.64
N GLU A 556 -1.11 -21.46 -41.02
CA GLU A 556 -1.18 -20.16 -41.69
C GLU A 556 0.22 -19.73 -42.13
N ARG A 557 0.30 -19.08 -43.28
CA ARG A 557 1.56 -18.59 -43.83
C ARG A 557 1.85 -17.18 -43.28
N PRO A 558 3.01 -16.92 -42.64
CA PRO A 558 3.37 -15.59 -42.16
C PRO A 558 3.32 -14.57 -43.30
N GLN A 559 2.95 -13.34 -42.96
CA GLN A 559 2.91 -12.23 -43.90
C GLN A 559 3.93 -11.18 -43.47
N ASP A 560 4.57 -10.58 -44.46
CA ASP A 560 5.47 -9.44 -44.32
C ASP A 560 4.70 -8.26 -43.67
N PRO A 561 5.16 -7.70 -42.52
CA PRO A 561 4.39 -6.70 -41.78
C PRO A 561 4.19 -5.36 -42.49
N GLU A 562 5.07 -4.98 -43.44
CA GLU A 562 4.98 -3.71 -44.16
C GLU A 562 4.18 -3.83 -45.46
N THR A 563 4.28 -4.98 -46.15
CA THR A 563 3.72 -5.16 -47.50
C THR A 563 2.48 -6.05 -47.54
N GLY A 564 2.21 -6.83 -46.49
CA GLY A 564 1.15 -7.85 -46.46
C GLY A 564 1.37 -9.02 -47.41
N ALA A 565 2.58 -9.15 -47.98
CA ALA A 565 2.93 -10.22 -48.90
C ALA A 565 3.26 -11.52 -48.13
N PRO A 566 2.90 -12.71 -48.64
CA PRO A 566 3.26 -13.98 -48.00
C PRO A 566 4.79 -14.18 -47.90
N ALA A 567 5.31 -14.31 -46.68
CA ALA A 567 6.71 -14.58 -46.40
C ALA A 567 7.09 -16.04 -46.76
N PRO A 568 8.38 -16.36 -46.99
CA PRO A 568 8.83 -17.74 -47.13
C PRO A 568 8.77 -18.47 -45.78
N VAL A 569 8.52 -19.78 -45.81
CA VAL A 569 8.37 -20.64 -44.61
C VAL A 569 9.27 -21.86 -44.72
N ILE A 570 9.90 -22.26 -43.62
CA ILE A 570 10.70 -23.49 -43.56
C ILE A 570 9.96 -24.49 -42.66
N VAL A 571 9.63 -25.66 -43.18
CA VAL A 571 9.06 -26.78 -42.41
C VAL A 571 10.15 -27.83 -42.19
N SER A 572 10.19 -28.49 -41.03
CA SER A 572 11.18 -29.54 -40.71
C SER A 572 10.55 -30.71 -39.96
N ASP A 573 10.97 -31.94 -40.28
CA ASP A 573 10.59 -33.14 -39.53
C ASP A 573 11.65 -33.57 -38.49
N GLU A 574 11.29 -34.53 -37.64
CA GLU A 574 12.19 -35.12 -36.63
C GLU A 574 13.41 -35.86 -37.24
N GLN A 575 13.39 -36.19 -38.53
CA GLN A 575 14.50 -36.80 -39.27
C GLN A 575 15.40 -35.75 -39.95
N GLY A 576 15.07 -34.46 -39.81
CA GLY A 576 15.82 -33.34 -40.35
C GLY A 576 15.62 -33.07 -41.84
N ASN A 577 14.64 -33.70 -42.50
CA ASN A 577 14.22 -33.25 -43.83
C ASN A 577 13.62 -31.85 -43.70
N THR A 578 13.96 -30.97 -44.64
CA THR A 578 13.47 -29.58 -44.65
C THR A 578 12.62 -29.35 -45.89
N TYR A 579 11.57 -28.57 -45.78
CA TYR A 579 10.73 -28.16 -46.90
C TYR A 579 10.62 -26.65 -46.89
N VAL A 580 11.13 -25.98 -47.92
CA VAL A 580 11.07 -24.52 -48.04
C VAL A 580 9.90 -24.16 -48.94
N VAL A 581 8.93 -23.44 -48.40
CA VAL A 581 7.83 -22.81 -49.14
C VAL A 581 8.28 -21.40 -49.50
N ASP A 582 8.49 -21.12 -50.79
CA ASP A 582 8.99 -19.82 -51.24
C ASP A 582 7.93 -18.72 -51.20
N LYS A 583 8.33 -17.46 -51.48
CA LYS A 583 7.42 -16.31 -51.48
C LYS A 583 6.19 -16.48 -52.41
N ASN A 584 6.31 -17.27 -53.48
CA ASN A 584 5.25 -17.53 -54.46
C ASN A 584 4.38 -18.75 -54.10
N GLY A 585 4.70 -19.51 -53.05
CA GLY A 585 4.03 -20.75 -52.67
C GLY A 585 4.59 -22.01 -53.35
N GLU A 586 5.75 -21.92 -54.00
CA GLU A 586 6.44 -23.09 -54.57
C GLU A 586 7.18 -23.83 -53.44
N VAL A 587 6.91 -25.13 -53.28
CA VAL A 587 7.51 -25.94 -52.21
C VAL A 587 8.70 -26.75 -52.74
N LYS A 588 9.87 -26.57 -52.10
CA LYS A 588 11.10 -27.30 -52.39
C LYS A 588 11.47 -28.19 -51.21
N LYS A 589 11.39 -29.51 -51.41
CA LYS A 589 11.90 -30.50 -50.46
C LYS A 589 13.44 -30.53 -50.54
N VAL A 590 14.07 -30.23 -49.40
CA VAL A 590 15.47 -30.45 -49.09
C VAL A 590 15.56 -31.84 -48.45
N GLU A 591 15.75 -32.87 -49.28
CA GLU A 591 15.88 -34.25 -48.80
C GLU A 591 17.21 -34.46 -48.06
N ASN A 592 17.12 -34.98 -46.83
CA ASN A 592 18.25 -35.67 -46.21
C ASN A 592 18.40 -37.05 -46.88
N GLN A 593 18.95 -37.08 -48.10
CA GLN A 593 19.45 -38.32 -48.69
C GLN A 593 20.73 -38.76 -47.97
N ASN A 594 20.51 -39.41 -46.83
CA ASN A 594 21.52 -40.07 -46.00
C ASN A 594 22.47 -40.91 -46.88
N GLY A 595 23.74 -40.52 -46.92
CA GLY A 595 24.78 -41.28 -47.61
C GLY A 595 25.05 -40.91 -49.07
N ASN A 596 24.96 -39.63 -49.45
CA ASN A 596 25.99 -38.95 -50.28
C ASN A 596 25.68 -37.45 -50.55
N THR A 597 25.47 -36.65 -49.50
CA THR A 597 26.21 -35.37 -49.50
C THR A 597 27.70 -35.74 -49.50
N PRO A 598 28.55 -35.18 -50.37
CA PRO A 598 29.98 -35.27 -50.15
C PRO A 598 30.25 -34.53 -48.84
N THR A 599 30.45 -35.27 -47.75
CA THR A 599 31.07 -34.73 -46.54
C THR A 599 32.37 -34.08 -46.98
N PRO A 600 32.54 -32.75 -46.85
CA PRO A 600 33.73 -32.09 -47.36
C PRO A 600 34.95 -32.46 -46.51
N ASN A 601 35.53 -33.63 -46.81
CA ASN A 601 36.67 -34.20 -46.09
C ASN A 601 38.00 -33.52 -46.48
N GLY A 602 37.96 -32.61 -47.46
CA GLY A 602 39.11 -31.83 -47.92
C GLY A 602 39.21 -30.45 -47.25
N SER A 603 40.42 -30.10 -46.80
CA SER A 603 40.79 -28.69 -46.64
C SER A 603 40.89 -28.03 -48.02
N LEU A 604 40.59 -26.73 -48.12
CA LEU A 604 40.89 -25.92 -49.30
C LEU A 604 42.34 -26.11 -49.77
N ASP A 605 43.28 -26.29 -48.85
CA ASP A 605 44.71 -26.47 -49.16
C ASP A 605 45.04 -27.84 -49.81
N SER A 606 44.07 -28.75 -49.89
CA SER A 606 44.18 -30.05 -50.58
C SER A 606 43.66 -30.01 -52.03
N LEU A 607 42.96 -28.95 -52.44
CA LEU A 607 42.47 -28.80 -53.81
C LEU A 607 43.62 -28.53 -54.80
N GLN A 608 43.50 -29.08 -56.01
CA GLN A 608 44.53 -28.89 -57.04
C GLN A 608 44.64 -27.44 -57.54
N LEU A 609 43.54 -26.70 -57.51
CA LEU A 609 43.46 -25.32 -57.98
C LEU A 609 42.25 -24.63 -57.34
N TYR A 610 42.45 -23.51 -56.65
CA TYR A 610 41.34 -22.69 -56.14
C TYR A 610 41.71 -21.18 -56.14
N VAL A 611 40.69 -20.33 -55.98
CA VAL A 611 40.79 -18.87 -55.88
C VAL A 611 40.28 -18.37 -54.52
N LYS A 612 41.17 -17.77 -53.72
CA LYS A 612 40.79 -17.01 -52.50
C LYS A 612 40.83 -15.51 -52.83
N PHE A 613 39.75 -14.79 -52.59
CA PHE A 613 39.74 -13.33 -52.73
C PHE A 613 40.30 -12.66 -51.46
N LYS A 614 40.95 -11.49 -51.62
CA LYS A 614 41.39 -10.63 -50.52
C LYS A 614 41.28 -9.15 -50.89
N ALA A 615 41.19 -8.31 -49.85
CA ALA A 615 41.40 -6.87 -49.97
C ALA A 615 42.75 -6.55 -50.64
N PRO A 616 42.81 -5.54 -51.53
CA PRO A 616 44.07 -5.07 -52.08
C PRO A 616 44.90 -4.30 -51.02
N PRO A 617 46.23 -4.16 -51.20
CA PRO A 617 47.04 -3.26 -50.40
C PRO A 617 46.49 -1.83 -50.42
N PRO A 618 46.56 -1.06 -49.31
CA PRO A 618 46.05 0.30 -49.27
C PRO A 618 46.71 1.18 -50.34
N ASN A 619 45.89 1.70 -51.26
CA ASN A 619 46.35 2.56 -52.35
C ASN A 619 45.75 3.97 -52.17
N PRO A 620 46.55 4.99 -51.79
CA PRO A 620 46.04 6.34 -51.55
C PRO A 620 45.53 7.06 -52.82
N ALA A 621 45.69 6.47 -54.02
CA ALA A 621 45.18 7.03 -55.27
C ALA A 621 43.80 6.51 -55.69
N LEU A 622 43.21 5.55 -54.96
CA LEU A 622 41.88 4.99 -55.24
C LEU A 622 41.04 4.94 -53.95
N PRO A 623 39.70 5.13 -54.04
CA PRO A 623 38.83 4.89 -52.89
C PRO A 623 38.80 3.39 -52.57
N GLN A 624 39.21 3.02 -51.36
CA GLN A 624 39.19 1.64 -50.88
C GLN A 624 37.88 1.40 -50.12
N TYR A 625 36.97 0.65 -50.74
CA TYR A 625 35.71 0.24 -50.12
C TYR A 625 35.89 -1.06 -49.32
N GLY A 626 34.84 -1.51 -48.64
CA GLY A 626 34.85 -2.65 -47.73
C GLY A 626 35.23 -3.96 -48.39
N PHE A 627 35.89 -4.83 -47.64
CA PHE A 627 36.09 -6.23 -47.97
C PHE A 627 36.00 -7.01 -46.65
N ASP A 628 35.07 -7.95 -46.57
CA ASP A 628 34.78 -8.70 -45.35
C ASP A 628 34.75 -10.19 -45.68
N ALA A 629 35.35 -10.99 -44.83
CA ALA A 629 35.52 -12.42 -45.04
C ALA A 629 35.31 -13.14 -43.72
N TYR A 630 34.72 -14.32 -43.79
CA TYR A 630 34.48 -15.19 -42.65
C TYR A 630 35.78 -15.47 -41.88
N GLU A 631 35.86 -14.94 -40.66
CA GLU A 631 37.01 -15.07 -39.75
C GLU A 631 36.64 -15.85 -38.48
N HIS A 632 35.36 -15.83 -38.06
CA HIS A 632 34.90 -16.40 -36.78
C HIS A 632 33.67 -17.32 -36.93
N PRO A 633 33.62 -18.51 -36.26
CA PRO A 633 32.51 -19.46 -36.39
C PRO A 633 31.12 -18.92 -36.06
N SER A 634 31.00 -18.04 -35.06
CA SER A 634 29.75 -17.37 -34.68
C SER A 634 29.12 -16.56 -35.83
N GLN A 635 29.93 -16.10 -36.77
CA GLN A 635 29.51 -15.26 -37.89
C GLN A 635 29.01 -16.08 -39.09
N GLN A 636 29.02 -17.42 -39.05
CA GLN A 636 28.74 -18.30 -40.19
C GLN A 636 27.43 -17.95 -40.92
N ARG A 637 26.38 -17.55 -40.19
CA ARG A 637 25.07 -17.18 -40.76
C ARG A 637 25.08 -15.98 -41.72
N HIS A 638 26.13 -15.14 -41.70
CA HIS A 638 26.26 -13.95 -42.56
C HIS A 638 27.00 -14.20 -43.87
N TYR A 639 27.54 -15.40 -44.07
CA TYR A 639 28.34 -15.75 -45.24
C TYR A 639 27.73 -16.93 -45.98
N GLU A 640 27.49 -16.75 -47.28
CA GLU A 640 27.14 -17.84 -48.18
C GLU A 640 28.24 -18.91 -48.13
N GLN A 641 27.84 -20.18 -48.01
CA GLN A 641 28.75 -21.32 -48.05
C GLN A 641 28.50 -22.13 -49.33
N ILE A 642 29.53 -22.27 -50.15
CA ILE A 642 29.52 -23.11 -51.35
C ILE A 642 30.52 -24.26 -51.23
N VAL A 643 30.42 -25.24 -52.14
CA VAL A 643 31.38 -26.35 -52.25
C VAL A 643 32.30 -26.10 -53.46
N LEU A 644 33.60 -26.17 -53.25
CA LEU A 644 34.62 -26.15 -54.30
C LEU A 644 35.25 -27.54 -54.40
N GLU A 645 34.95 -28.26 -55.48
CA GLU A 645 35.18 -29.71 -55.63
C GLU A 645 34.56 -30.51 -54.46
N ASP A 646 35.35 -30.79 -53.42
CA ASP A 646 34.96 -31.52 -52.20
C ASP A 646 35.36 -30.77 -50.90
N ALA A 647 35.57 -29.45 -50.97
CA ALA A 647 35.93 -28.60 -49.82
C ALA A 647 34.92 -27.47 -49.60
N PRO A 648 34.65 -27.08 -48.33
CA PRO A 648 33.73 -25.99 -48.03
C PRO A 648 34.42 -24.63 -48.23
N TYR A 649 33.68 -23.66 -48.78
CA TYR A 649 34.18 -22.31 -49.02
C TYR A 649 33.14 -21.27 -48.60
N PHE A 650 33.51 -20.44 -47.63
CA PHE A 650 32.75 -19.26 -47.24
C PHE A 650 33.05 -18.11 -48.20
N VAL A 651 32.00 -17.59 -48.83
CA VAL A 651 32.08 -16.56 -49.86
C VAL A 651 32.30 -15.20 -49.19
N PRO A 652 33.43 -14.50 -49.46
CA PRO A 652 33.65 -13.16 -48.93
C PRO A 652 32.77 -12.13 -49.64
N TRP A 653 32.63 -10.97 -48.99
CA TRP A 653 31.87 -9.82 -49.46
C TRP A 653 32.80 -8.65 -49.82
N LYS A 654 32.39 -7.87 -50.82
CA LYS A 654 33.06 -6.64 -51.27
C LYS A 654 32.01 -5.56 -51.48
N SER A 655 32.13 -4.41 -50.80
CA SER A 655 31.28 -3.25 -51.09
C SER A 655 31.89 -2.38 -52.19
N VAL A 656 31.05 -1.70 -52.96
CA VAL A 656 31.43 -0.71 -53.98
C VAL A 656 30.36 0.39 -54.02
N ALA A 657 30.72 1.65 -54.27
CA ALA A 657 29.68 2.67 -54.49
C ALA A 657 28.96 2.49 -55.84
N THR A 658 27.67 2.82 -55.90
CA THR A 658 26.84 2.84 -57.11
C THR A 658 27.54 3.61 -58.25
N GLY A 659 27.66 2.97 -59.42
CA GLY A 659 28.34 3.54 -60.60
C GLY A 659 29.85 3.77 -60.44
N ARG A 660 30.47 3.23 -59.38
CA ARG A 660 31.93 3.23 -59.16
C ARG A 660 32.52 1.84 -59.36
N THR A 661 33.83 1.79 -59.32
CA THR A 661 34.63 0.57 -59.43
C THR A 661 35.66 0.52 -58.31
N ASP A 662 35.93 -0.66 -57.77
CA ASP A 662 37.01 -0.89 -56.81
C ASP A 662 37.85 -2.11 -57.22
N GLN A 663 39.00 -2.28 -56.57
CA GLN A 663 39.94 -3.36 -56.78
C GLN A 663 39.73 -4.48 -55.75
N VAL A 664 39.88 -5.72 -56.20
CA VAL A 664 39.98 -6.90 -55.33
C VAL A 664 41.09 -7.81 -55.87
N LEU A 665 41.82 -8.46 -54.96
CA LEU A 665 42.84 -9.43 -55.35
C LEU A 665 42.25 -10.84 -55.35
N ALA A 666 42.36 -11.52 -56.49
CA ALA A 666 42.14 -12.95 -56.59
C ALA A 666 43.48 -13.68 -56.47
N LEU A 667 43.68 -14.42 -55.39
CA LEU A 667 44.87 -15.21 -55.13
C LEU A 667 44.64 -16.63 -55.61
N LEU A 668 45.43 -17.07 -56.59
CA LEU A 668 45.43 -18.47 -57.01
C LEU A 668 46.29 -19.29 -56.06
N SER A 669 45.83 -20.50 -55.77
CA SER A 669 46.49 -21.46 -54.89
C SER A 669 46.33 -22.87 -55.45
N GLY A 670 47.23 -23.78 -55.06
CA GLY A 670 47.42 -25.06 -55.75
C GLY A 670 48.40 -24.91 -56.93
N ASP A 671 48.14 -25.61 -58.03
CA ASP A 671 48.96 -25.57 -59.24
C ASP A 671 48.68 -24.33 -60.09
N THR A 672 49.38 -23.24 -59.77
CA THR A 672 49.26 -21.95 -60.47
C THR A 672 49.69 -21.99 -61.94
N SER A 673 50.34 -23.06 -62.42
CA SER A 673 50.63 -23.24 -63.85
C SER A 673 49.37 -23.45 -64.69
N ARG A 674 48.26 -23.87 -64.06
CA ARG A 674 46.95 -24.10 -64.69
C ARG A 674 46.10 -22.84 -64.82
N PHE A 675 46.66 -21.64 -64.62
CA PHE A 675 45.94 -20.36 -64.71
C PHE A 675 45.12 -20.19 -66.00
N GLU A 676 45.62 -20.67 -67.15
CA GLU A 676 44.90 -20.61 -68.44
C GLU A 676 43.56 -21.38 -68.46
N GLN A 677 43.31 -22.25 -67.47
CA GLN A 677 42.08 -23.02 -67.32
C GLN A 677 41.00 -22.26 -66.51
N VAL A 678 41.35 -21.15 -65.86
CA VAL A 678 40.41 -20.36 -65.03
C VAL A 678 39.64 -19.38 -65.90
N GLN A 679 38.34 -19.57 -65.97
CA GLN A 679 37.37 -18.67 -66.58
C GLN A 679 36.65 -17.88 -65.48
N TRP A 680 36.10 -16.71 -65.86
CA TRP A 680 35.49 -15.77 -64.93
C TRP A 680 34.12 -15.35 -65.47
N LYS A 681 33.14 -15.24 -64.58
CA LYS A 681 31.83 -14.63 -64.88
C LYS A 681 31.40 -13.72 -63.73
N GLY A 682 30.49 -12.78 -64.02
CA GLY A 682 30.01 -11.80 -63.05
C GLY A 682 30.58 -10.40 -63.23
N VAL A 683 30.51 -9.58 -62.18
CA VAL A 683 30.66 -8.11 -62.23
C VAL A 683 32.11 -7.59 -62.19
N MET A 684 33.03 -8.24 -62.91
CA MET A 684 34.43 -7.80 -62.98
C MET A 684 34.95 -7.47 -64.37
N GLN A 685 35.85 -6.49 -64.42
CA GLN A 685 36.78 -6.25 -65.52
C GLN A 685 38.17 -6.77 -65.11
N THR A 686 38.76 -7.63 -65.94
CA THR A 686 40.07 -8.24 -65.69
C THR A 686 41.21 -7.39 -66.25
N THR A 687 42.19 -7.03 -65.42
CA THR A 687 43.46 -6.46 -65.90
C THR A 687 44.35 -7.56 -66.51
N PRO A 688 45.06 -7.35 -67.63
CA PRO A 688 45.92 -8.40 -68.20
C PRO A 688 47.17 -8.66 -67.36
N GLY A 689 47.32 -9.90 -66.88
CA GLY A 689 48.58 -10.46 -66.38
C GLY A 689 48.54 -10.94 -64.93
N LEU A 690 48.67 -12.26 -64.76
CA LEU A 690 49.02 -12.88 -63.47
C LEU A 690 50.41 -12.40 -63.04
N LYS A 691 50.56 -11.88 -61.82
CA LYS A 691 51.85 -11.54 -61.21
C LYS A 691 51.97 -12.25 -59.88
N ASP A 692 53.02 -13.05 -59.70
CA ASP A 692 53.33 -13.76 -58.45
C ASP A 692 52.15 -14.56 -57.86
N GLY A 693 51.34 -15.19 -58.73
CA GLY A 693 50.16 -15.97 -58.36
C GLY A 693 48.90 -15.13 -58.03
N GLN A 694 48.95 -13.81 -58.21
CA GLN A 694 47.86 -12.88 -57.91
C GLN A 694 47.31 -12.26 -59.20
N LEU A 695 45.98 -12.17 -59.28
CA LEU A 695 45.27 -11.44 -60.32
C LEU A 695 44.50 -10.28 -59.68
N GLN A 696 44.72 -9.07 -60.20
CA GLN A 696 43.99 -7.88 -59.76
C GLN A 696 42.75 -7.67 -60.63
N LEU A 697 41.58 -7.73 -60.00
CA LEU A 697 40.27 -7.59 -60.62
C LEU A 697 39.67 -6.23 -60.25
N THR A 698 39.02 -5.60 -61.23
CA THR A 698 38.22 -4.39 -61.01
C THR A 698 36.76 -4.79 -60.97
N VAL A 699 36.09 -4.66 -59.82
CA VAL A 699 34.65 -4.88 -59.67
C VAL A 699 33.88 -3.57 -59.87
N GLN A 700 32.63 -3.65 -60.31
CA GLN A 700 31.75 -2.49 -60.55
C GLN A 700 30.45 -2.59 -59.74
N GLY A 701 30.03 -1.48 -59.14
CA GLY A 701 28.70 -1.33 -58.52
C GLY A 701 27.68 -0.77 -59.52
N PHE A 702 26.43 -1.23 -59.44
CA PHE A 702 25.37 -0.94 -60.42
C PHE A 702 24.24 -0.08 -59.85
N GLY A 703 23.65 -0.50 -58.73
CA GLY A 703 22.56 0.17 -58.03
C GLY A 703 22.68 0.06 -56.51
N HIS A 704 21.86 0.84 -55.82
CA HIS A 704 21.76 0.82 -54.36
C HIS A 704 21.14 -0.49 -53.87
N GLU A 705 21.82 -1.14 -52.91
CA GLU A 705 21.48 -2.45 -52.34
C GLU A 705 21.41 -3.57 -53.40
N GLU A 706 22.07 -3.38 -54.54
CA GLU A 706 22.17 -4.38 -55.60
C GLU A 706 23.28 -5.36 -55.28
N GLU A 707 22.91 -6.60 -54.97
CA GLU A 707 23.84 -7.73 -54.86
C GLU A 707 24.22 -8.28 -56.24
N SER A 708 25.45 -8.74 -56.34
CA SER A 708 26.08 -9.27 -57.55
C SER A 708 27.20 -10.23 -57.17
N GLU A 709 27.70 -11.00 -58.13
CA GLU A 709 28.75 -12.00 -57.88
C GLU A 709 29.91 -11.89 -58.86
N VAL A 710 31.05 -12.44 -58.46
CA VAL A 710 32.20 -12.78 -59.30
C VAL A 710 32.54 -14.25 -59.03
N LEU A 711 32.37 -15.10 -60.05
CA LEU A 711 32.72 -16.52 -59.97
C LEU A 711 33.93 -16.83 -60.86
N ALA A 712 34.98 -17.38 -60.24
CA ALA A 712 36.04 -18.11 -60.90
C ALA A 712 35.60 -19.57 -61.09
N TYR A 713 35.74 -20.13 -62.28
CA TYR A 713 35.35 -21.50 -62.59
C TYR A 713 36.27 -22.13 -63.65
N ARG A 714 36.23 -23.46 -63.80
CA ARG A 714 36.79 -24.16 -64.98
C ARG A 714 35.70 -24.97 -65.68
N LYS A 715 35.93 -25.31 -66.96
CA LYS A 715 35.03 -26.18 -67.72
C LYS A 715 35.54 -27.61 -67.74
N GLU A 716 34.67 -28.55 -67.35
CA GLU A 716 34.89 -29.99 -67.46
C GLU A 716 33.78 -30.58 -68.34
N GLY A 717 34.08 -30.75 -69.63
CA GLY A 717 33.05 -31.02 -70.63
C GLY A 717 32.11 -29.83 -70.77
N GLU A 718 30.82 -30.03 -70.50
CA GLU A 718 29.81 -28.95 -70.46
C GLU A 718 29.59 -28.38 -69.04
N ALA A 719 30.14 -29.01 -68.00
CA ALA A 719 29.95 -28.56 -66.61
C ALA A 719 30.88 -27.39 -66.24
N GLU A 720 30.36 -26.40 -65.53
CA GLU A 720 31.14 -25.33 -64.90
C GLU A 720 31.44 -25.70 -63.45
N VAL A 721 32.70 -26.02 -63.15
CA VAL A 721 33.16 -26.36 -61.79
C VAL A 721 33.66 -25.08 -61.11
N PRO A 722 33.07 -24.64 -59.99
CA PRO A 722 33.50 -23.43 -59.29
C PRO A 722 34.89 -23.63 -58.67
N LEU A 723 35.71 -22.58 -58.79
CA LEU A 723 37.06 -22.51 -58.20
C LEU A 723 37.17 -21.42 -57.11
N GLY A 724 36.18 -20.54 -57.01
CA GLY A 724 36.06 -19.52 -55.96
C GLY A 724 35.00 -18.49 -56.32
N LYS A 725 34.30 -17.94 -55.33
CA LYS A 725 33.25 -16.92 -55.49
C LYS A 725 33.56 -15.69 -54.64
N LEU A 726 33.10 -14.53 -55.07
CA LEU A 726 33.07 -13.28 -54.30
C LEU A 726 31.69 -12.66 -54.50
N ASN A 727 31.03 -12.29 -53.40
CA ASN A 727 29.81 -11.49 -53.47
C ASN A 727 30.18 -10.01 -53.44
N VAL A 728 29.50 -9.23 -54.26
CA VAL A 728 29.70 -7.79 -54.45
C VAL A 728 28.37 -7.11 -54.18
N ILE A 729 28.34 -6.16 -53.26
CA ILE A 729 27.16 -5.35 -52.97
C ILE A 729 27.46 -3.89 -53.28
N SER A 730 26.52 -3.17 -53.91
CA SER A 730 26.66 -1.73 -54.10
C SER A 730 25.68 -0.90 -53.29
N TYR A 731 26.14 0.25 -52.81
CA TYR A 731 25.32 1.23 -52.09
C TYR A 731 25.54 2.63 -52.67
N ASP A 732 24.56 3.52 -52.51
CA ASP A 732 24.71 4.92 -52.89
C ASP A 732 25.71 5.64 -51.96
N GLN A 733 26.45 6.61 -52.51
CA GLN A 733 27.46 7.34 -51.74
C GLN A 733 26.79 8.26 -50.71
N GLU A 734 26.83 7.84 -49.45
CA GLU A 734 26.28 8.63 -48.35
C GLU A 734 27.27 9.72 -47.89
N TYR A 735 26.74 10.88 -47.49
CA TYR A 735 27.50 12.03 -46.99
C TYR A 735 27.00 12.45 -45.60
N ARG A 736 27.89 12.51 -44.62
CA ARG A 736 27.59 12.95 -43.25
C ARG A 736 28.49 14.10 -42.82
N LYS A 737 27.93 15.08 -42.13
CA LYS A 737 28.68 16.23 -41.58
C LYS A 737 28.93 16.05 -40.10
N LEU A 738 30.14 16.43 -39.65
CA LEU A 738 30.52 16.42 -38.25
C LEU A 738 31.18 17.75 -37.85
N TYR A 739 30.80 18.27 -36.69
CA TYR A 739 31.47 19.36 -36.00
C TYR A 739 31.98 18.88 -34.64
N LEU A 740 33.26 19.11 -34.35
CA LEU A 740 33.76 19.03 -32.98
C LEU A 740 33.57 20.39 -32.29
N VAL A 741 33.15 20.37 -31.01
CA VAL A 741 32.84 21.57 -30.23
C VAL A 741 33.62 21.54 -28.91
N SER A 742 34.63 22.39 -28.78
CA SER A 742 35.42 22.57 -27.56
C SER A 742 34.59 23.24 -26.46
N VAL A 743 34.40 22.55 -25.31
CA VAL A 743 33.66 23.11 -24.16
C VAL A 743 34.65 23.72 -23.15
N ASN A 744 34.41 24.96 -22.70
CA ASN A 744 35.25 25.72 -21.75
C ASN A 744 36.75 25.65 -22.06
N GLY A 745 37.12 25.95 -23.31
CA GLY A 745 38.51 25.93 -23.78
C GLY A 745 39.20 24.56 -23.82
N THR A 746 38.46 23.45 -23.76
CA THR A 746 39.02 22.09 -23.88
C THR A 746 39.57 21.87 -25.29
N SER A 747 40.88 21.66 -25.42
CA SER A 747 41.58 21.59 -26.70
C SER A 747 41.46 20.22 -27.38
N TYR A 748 41.17 20.21 -28.69
CA TYR A 748 41.43 19.03 -29.52
C TYR A 748 42.97 18.83 -29.64
N PRO A 749 43.54 17.70 -29.18
CA PRO A 749 44.99 17.58 -28.98
C PRO A 749 45.79 17.12 -30.23
N TYR A 750 45.13 16.90 -31.38
CA TYR A 750 45.76 16.31 -32.56
C TYR A 750 45.61 17.16 -33.84
N ASN A 751 46.08 16.66 -34.98
CA ASN A 751 45.96 17.32 -36.28
C ASN A 751 44.51 17.18 -36.83
N TYR A 752 43.82 18.30 -37.07
CA TYR A 752 42.39 18.30 -37.41
C TYR A 752 42.10 17.81 -38.85
N PRO A 753 42.79 18.28 -39.90
CA PRO A 753 42.71 17.68 -41.24
C PRO A 753 42.83 16.15 -41.30
N SER A 754 43.78 15.54 -40.58
CA SER A 754 43.99 14.09 -40.64
C SER A 754 42.89 13.26 -39.97
N LEU A 755 42.02 13.89 -39.18
CA LEU A 755 40.83 13.25 -38.60
C LEU A 755 39.83 12.88 -39.71
N GLN A 756 39.61 13.77 -40.67
CA GLN A 756 38.66 13.54 -41.78
C GLN A 756 39.10 12.35 -42.64
N ASP A 757 40.38 12.28 -42.98
CA ASP A 757 40.93 11.18 -43.78
C ASP A 757 40.84 9.84 -43.04
N SER A 758 41.01 9.86 -41.71
CA SER A 758 40.92 8.66 -40.87
C SER A 758 39.48 8.15 -40.73
N LEU A 759 38.51 9.05 -40.46
CA LEU A 759 37.09 8.69 -40.42
C LEU A 759 36.60 8.17 -41.78
N ASN A 760 36.99 8.82 -42.88
CA ASN A 760 36.64 8.39 -44.22
C ASN A 760 37.23 7.02 -44.58
N ARG A 761 38.42 6.67 -44.07
CA ARG A 761 39.01 5.35 -44.26
C ARG A 761 38.29 4.23 -43.50
N ILE A 762 37.71 4.55 -42.33
CA ILE A 762 36.88 3.60 -41.57
C ILE A 762 35.54 3.43 -42.29
N PHE A 763 34.84 4.52 -42.55
CA PHE A 763 33.46 4.50 -43.01
C PHE A 763 33.29 4.26 -44.53
N SER A 764 34.34 4.38 -45.34
CA SER A 764 34.31 3.92 -46.75
C SER A 764 34.05 2.41 -46.88
N GLN A 765 34.26 1.62 -45.82
CA GLN A 765 33.86 0.21 -45.78
C GLN A 765 32.37 0.03 -46.07
N ALA A 766 31.53 0.92 -45.53
CA ALA A 766 30.10 0.99 -45.75
C ALA A 766 29.71 2.11 -46.74
N VAL A 767 30.61 2.53 -47.65
CA VAL A 767 30.32 3.54 -48.68
C VAL A 767 29.91 4.92 -48.11
N VAL A 768 30.27 5.23 -46.86
CA VAL A 768 29.99 6.52 -46.20
C VAL A 768 31.16 7.50 -46.34
N ARG A 769 30.85 8.79 -46.47
CA ARG A 769 31.84 9.88 -46.45
C ARG A 769 31.52 10.95 -45.41
N TRP A 770 32.49 11.24 -44.55
CA TRP A 770 32.46 12.30 -43.55
C TRP A 770 33.08 13.61 -44.06
N GLU A 771 32.37 14.72 -43.82
CA GLU A 771 32.82 16.10 -44.02
C GLU A 771 32.96 16.79 -42.65
N LEU A 772 34.18 17.20 -42.30
CA LEU A 772 34.44 17.95 -41.07
C LEU A 772 34.20 19.44 -41.27
N GLY A 773 33.30 20.02 -40.48
CA GLY A 773 33.19 21.47 -40.34
C GLY A 773 34.36 22.06 -39.55
N PRO A 774 34.51 23.40 -39.50
CA PRO A 774 35.48 24.05 -38.62
C PRO A 774 35.22 23.71 -37.14
N LEU A 775 36.30 23.55 -36.36
CA LEU A 775 36.25 23.38 -34.92
C LEU A 775 35.53 24.56 -34.26
N GLN A 776 34.54 24.27 -33.41
CA GLN A 776 33.74 25.28 -32.71
C GLN A 776 34.17 25.39 -31.23
N SER A 777 33.82 26.50 -30.58
CA SER A 777 34.06 26.72 -29.14
C SER A 777 32.76 27.11 -28.45
N LEU A 778 32.55 26.61 -27.23
CA LEU A 778 31.35 26.84 -26.43
C LEU A 778 31.73 27.06 -24.96
N GLU A 779 31.31 28.20 -24.40
CA GLU A 779 31.46 28.49 -22.97
C GLU A 779 30.17 28.10 -22.23
N VAL A 780 30.33 27.28 -21.18
CA VAL A 780 29.29 26.70 -20.32
C VAL A 780 29.74 26.87 -18.86
N PRO A 781 29.53 28.06 -18.25
CA PRO A 781 29.98 28.34 -16.88
C PRO A 781 29.33 27.48 -15.78
N GLU A 782 28.27 26.74 -16.11
CA GLU A 782 27.54 25.82 -15.22
C GLU A 782 28.24 24.44 -15.07
N VAL A 783 29.39 24.25 -15.74
CA VAL A 783 30.21 23.02 -15.74
C VAL A 783 31.64 23.40 -15.31
N ASP A 784 32.04 22.99 -14.10
CA ASP A 784 33.36 23.32 -13.53
C ASP A 784 34.37 22.18 -13.70
N PHE A 785 35.25 22.31 -14.70
CA PHE A 785 36.38 21.40 -14.94
C PHE A 785 37.61 21.65 -14.04
N VAL A 786 37.54 22.56 -13.05
CA VAL A 786 38.67 22.89 -12.17
C VAL A 786 38.54 22.23 -10.81
N ASN A 787 37.33 22.18 -10.23
CA ASN A 787 37.10 21.60 -8.90
C ASN A 787 36.05 20.47 -8.89
N GLY A 788 35.47 20.14 -10.04
CA GLY A 788 34.46 19.07 -10.19
C GLY A 788 34.87 18.01 -11.21
N SER A 789 34.24 16.85 -11.08
CA SER A 789 34.08 15.88 -12.17
C SER A 789 32.86 16.25 -13.00
N PHE A 790 32.90 15.95 -14.29
CA PHE A 790 31.78 16.10 -15.22
C PHE A 790 30.84 14.92 -15.04
N ASP A 791 29.58 15.18 -14.68
CA ASP A 791 28.59 14.13 -14.46
C ASP A 791 28.26 13.39 -15.76
N ASP A 792 28.68 12.13 -15.83
CA ASP A 792 28.56 11.23 -16.98
C ASP A 792 28.04 9.83 -16.63
N GLY A 793 27.44 9.67 -15.44
CA GLY A 793 26.80 8.42 -15.01
C GLY A 793 25.49 8.11 -15.76
N SER A 794 24.60 7.32 -15.16
CA SER A 794 23.32 6.95 -15.78
C SER A 794 22.39 8.15 -15.97
N SER A 795 21.77 8.23 -17.13
CA SER A 795 20.74 9.20 -17.50
C SER A 795 19.37 8.55 -17.33
N GLY A 796 18.67 8.87 -16.23
CA GLY A 796 17.48 8.11 -15.88
C GLY A 796 16.35 8.10 -16.93
N LEU A 797 15.74 6.91 -17.10
CA LEU A 797 14.62 6.42 -17.96
C LEU A 797 14.17 7.19 -19.23
N LEU A 798 14.06 8.52 -19.16
CA LEU A 798 13.44 9.39 -20.16
C LEU A 798 14.41 10.47 -20.68
N SER A 799 15.72 10.28 -20.46
CA SER A 799 16.76 11.23 -20.83
C SER A 799 17.97 10.49 -21.38
N ASN A 800 18.36 10.75 -22.62
CA ASN A 800 19.55 10.11 -23.21
C ASN A 800 20.87 10.84 -22.85
N TYR A 801 20.84 11.67 -21.80
CA TYR A 801 21.95 12.55 -21.41
C TYR A 801 21.85 12.90 -19.92
N THR A 802 23.01 12.92 -19.26
CA THR A 802 23.17 13.29 -17.86
C THR A 802 22.82 14.77 -17.59
N PRO A 803 22.67 15.18 -16.31
CA PRO A 803 22.61 16.59 -15.93
C PRO A 803 23.64 17.50 -16.62
N ASP A 804 24.93 17.16 -16.62
CA ASP A 804 25.98 18.02 -17.21
C ASP A 804 25.98 18.01 -18.74
N MET A 805 25.79 16.84 -19.37
CA MET A 805 25.60 16.75 -20.81
C MET A 805 24.42 17.62 -21.28
N ARG A 806 23.31 17.63 -20.54
CA ARG A 806 22.14 18.49 -20.83
C ARG A 806 22.45 19.98 -20.69
N LYS A 807 23.30 20.40 -19.75
CA LYS A 807 23.77 21.80 -19.66
C LYS A 807 24.53 22.19 -20.94
N VAL A 808 25.45 21.34 -21.39
CA VAL A 808 26.25 21.58 -22.61
C VAL A 808 25.35 21.65 -23.86
N VAL A 809 24.47 20.67 -24.10
CA VAL A 809 23.54 20.68 -25.24
C VAL A 809 22.62 21.90 -25.21
N ARG A 810 22.11 22.28 -24.03
CA ARG A 810 21.26 23.47 -23.86
C ARG A 810 22.02 24.76 -24.17
N ALA A 811 23.26 24.90 -23.68
CA ALA A 811 24.12 26.04 -23.96
C ALA A 811 24.45 26.13 -25.45
N PHE A 812 24.79 25.01 -26.10
CA PHE A 812 25.06 24.94 -27.53
C PHE A 812 23.87 25.43 -28.37
N ARG A 813 22.67 24.90 -28.10
CA ARG A 813 21.44 25.27 -28.84
C ARG A 813 21.02 26.72 -28.59
N LYS A 814 21.37 27.30 -27.42
CA LYS A 814 21.15 28.71 -27.11
C LYS A 814 22.14 29.63 -27.82
N ALA A 815 23.41 29.24 -27.91
CA ALA A 815 24.45 29.99 -28.62
C ALA A 815 24.28 29.91 -30.15
N ASN A 816 23.83 28.78 -30.67
CA ASN A 816 23.70 28.49 -32.09
C ASN A 816 22.24 28.16 -32.48
N PRO A 817 21.30 29.12 -32.49
CA PRO A 817 19.90 28.86 -32.81
C PRO A 817 19.64 28.41 -34.27
N HIS A 818 20.62 28.59 -35.15
CA HIS A 818 20.58 28.22 -36.58
C HIS A 818 21.67 27.19 -36.95
N PHE A 819 21.99 26.27 -36.04
CA PHE A 819 22.91 25.15 -36.31
C PHE A 819 22.43 24.27 -37.48
N ASP A 820 23.35 23.59 -38.16
CA ASP A 820 23.03 22.66 -39.24
C ASP A 820 22.31 21.45 -38.64
N LYS A 821 21.02 21.31 -38.93
CA LYS A 821 20.17 20.28 -38.32
C LYS A 821 20.52 18.88 -38.79
N ASP A 822 21.23 18.74 -39.92
CA ASP A 822 21.55 17.44 -40.51
C ASP A 822 22.97 16.96 -40.15
N ALA A 823 23.78 17.83 -39.54
CA ALA A 823 25.09 17.49 -39.00
C ALA A 823 25.02 16.81 -37.61
N LEU A 824 26.10 16.11 -37.27
CA LEU A 824 26.40 15.64 -35.92
C LEU A 824 27.36 16.61 -35.21
N TYR A 825 27.25 16.68 -33.89
CA TYR A 825 28.01 17.56 -33.02
C TYR A 825 28.59 16.76 -31.87
N VAL A 826 29.92 16.67 -31.78
CA VAL A 826 30.59 15.97 -30.68
C VAL A 826 31.30 17.00 -29.79
N PHE A 827 30.91 17.02 -28.53
CA PHE A 827 31.41 17.95 -27.52
C PHE A 827 32.69 17.40 -26.88
N LEU A 828 33.76 18.20 -26.92
CA LEU A 828 35.03 17.88 -26.29
C LEU A 828 35.01 18.40 -24.85
N VAL A 829 35.01 17.46 -23.91
CA VAL A 829 34.93 17.67 -22.46
C VAL A 829 36.13 17.02 -21.76
N ARG A 830 36.18 17.09 -20.43
CA ARG A 830 37.26 16.53 -19.60
C ARG A 830 36.74 16.22 -18.18
N ASN A 831 37.57 15.58 -17.35
CA ASN A 831 37.27 15.18 -15.97
C ASN A 831 36.06 14.24 -15.88
N SER A 832 36.03 13.18 -16.68
CA SER A 832 35.00 12.12 -16.56
C SER A 832 34.81 11.69 -15.10
N ALA A 833 33.57 11.54 -14.64
CA ALA A 833 33.28 11.05 -13.28
C ALA A 833 33.33 9.51 -13.18
N SER A 834 33.08 8.82 -14.30
CA SER A 834 32.99 7.36 -14.41
C SER A 834 34.06 6.71 -15.31
N ASP A 835 35.10 7.47 -15.68
CA ASP A 835 36.22 7.03 -16.54
C ASP A 835 35.83 6.65 -17.99
N LYS A 836 34.74 7.21 -18.52
CA LYS A 836 34.30 7.05 -19.91
C LYS A 836 35.22 7.78 -20.87
N GLU A 837 35.56 7.15 -22.00
CA GLU A 837 36.29 7.79 -23.09
C GLU A 837 35.35 8.60 -24.01
N GLY A 838 34.17 8.03 -24.26
CA GLY A 838 33.15 8.57 -25.16
C GLY A 838 31.74 8.20 -24.72
N PHE A 839 30.79 9.02 -25.17
CA PHE A 839 29.37 8.74 -25.00
C PHE A 839 28.52 9.36 -26.12
N MET A 840 27.77 8.54 -26.85
CA MET A 840 26.82 8.98 -27.85
C MET A 840 25.65 7.99 -27.97
N PRO A 841 24.44 8.36 -27.52
CA PRO A 841 23.26 7.50 -27.69
C PRO A 841 22.91 7.35 -29.17
N ARG A 842 22.28 6.23 -29.53
CA ARG A 842 22.01 5.93 -30.93
C ARG A 842 20.95 6.86 -31.50
N LYS A 843 21.02 7.08 -32.82
CA LYS A 843 20.11 8.01 -33.55
C LYS A 843 20.17 9.47 -33.05
N GLN A 844 21.11 9.81 -32.16
CA GLN A 844 21.29 11.17 -31.67
C GLN A 844 22.27 11.99 -32.51
N ARG A 845 22.14 13.32 -32.41
CA ARG A 845 23.00 14.29 -33.11
C ARG A 845 24.06 14.91 -32.20
N TYR A 846 24.05 14.60 -30.91
CA TYR A 846 24.98 15.12 -29.92
C TYR A 846 25.73 13.96 -29.26
N GLY A 847 27.06 14.01 -29.25
CA GLY A 847 27.93 13.06 -28.55
C GLY A 847 28.96 13.78 -27.70
N PHE A 848 29.68 13.05 -26.87
CA PHE A 848 30.68 13.56 -25.94
C PHE A 848 31.97 12.74 -26.03
N LEU A 849 33.12 13.40 -25.91
CA LEU A 849 34.44 12.76 -25.83
C LEU A 849 35.27 13.41 -24.71
N PHE A 850 35.83 12.58 -23.85
CA PHE A 850 36.62 12.99 -22.69
C PHE A 850 38.10 13.05 -23.07
N THR A 851 38.54 14.25 -23.47
CA THR A 851 39.86 14.48 -24.09
C THR A 851 41.06 14.09 -23.24
N ASP A 852 40.88 13.99 -21.93
CA ASP A 852 41.87 13.62 -20.91
C ASP A 852 42.09 12.10 -20.80
N GLN A 853 41.19 11.25 -21.31
CA GLN A 853 41.38 9.79 -21.33
C GLN A 853 42.30 9.32 -22.47
N PHE A 854 42.52 10.15 -23.51
CA PHE A 854 43.22 9.73 -24.73
C PHE A 854 44.72 10.02 -24.72
N SER A 855 45.53 8.95 -24.77
CA SER A 855 46.99 9.04 -24.89
C SER A 855 47.50 9.07 -26.36
N SER A 856 46.66 8.74 -27.35
CA SER A 856 47.06 8.66 -28.76
C SER A 856 45.96 9.01 -29.76
N GLN A 857 46.35 9.59 -30.91
CA GLN A 857 45.41 9.95 -31.97
C GLN A 857 44.59 8.75 -32.51
N PRO A 858 45.17 7.55 -32.73
CA PRO A 858 44.39 6.39 -33.18
C PRO A 858 43.27 5.99 -32.21
N GLY A 859 43.53 6.02 -30.89
CA GLY A 859 42.50 5.73 -29.88
C GLY A 859 41.34 6.73 -29.95
N PHE A 860 41.64 8.03 -29.95
CA PHE A 860 40.63 9.08 -30.12
C PHE A 860 39.82 8.92 -31.42
N VAL A 861 40.48 8.59 -32.53
CA VAL A 861 39.81 8.36 -33.83
C VAL A 861 38.89 7.15 -33.75
N LYS A 862 39.32 6.05 -33.11
CA LYS A 862 38.52 4.84 -32.92
C LYS A 862 37.29 5.13 -32.07
N THR A 863 37.46 5.76 -30.91
CA THR A 863 36.35 6.09 -30.01
C THR A 863 35.38 7.08 -30.66
N LEU A 864 35.87 8.13 -31.33
CA LEU A 864 34.99 9.01 -32.13
C LEU A 864 34.23 8.22 -33.20
N ALA A 865 34.88 7.33 -33.95
CA ALA A 865 34.21 6.54 -34.99
C ALA A 865 33.18 5.57 -34.41
N HIS A 866 33.43 5.01 -33.22
CA HIS A 866 32.50 4.19 -32.46
C HIS A 866 31.25 4.99 -32.05
N GLU A 867 31.43 6.17 -31.44
CA GLU A 867 30.33 7.09 -31.08
C GLU A 867 29.49 7.50 -32.31
N LEU A 868 30.14 7.75 -33.45
CA LEU A 868 29.44 8.05 -34.70
C LEU A 868 28.69 6.83 -35.25
N GLY A 869 29.19 5.61 -35.00
CA GLY A 869 28.50 4.34 -35.29
C GLY A 869 27.16 4.26 -34.57
N HIS A 870 27.13 4.57 -33.28
CA HIS A 870 25.90 4.72 -32.51
C HIS A 870 25.02 5.85 -33.05
N GLY A 871 25.52 7.09 -33.04
CA GLY A 871 24.73 8.29 -33.29
C GLY A 871 24.16 8.39 -34.72
N ALA A 872 24.98 8.13 -35.75
CA ALA A 872 24.57 8.27 -37.14
C ALA A 872 23.87 7.02 -37.70
N PHE A 873 24.37 5.83 -37.33
CA PHE A 873 24.04 4.56 -37.99
C PHE A 873 23.35 3.54 -37.07
N ARG A 874 23.21 3.83 -35.78
CA ARG A 874 22.47 3.00 -34.81
C ARG A 874 23.06 1.60 -34.63
N LEU A 875 24.35 1.43 -34.89
CA LEU A 875 25.03 0.14 -34.73
C LEU A 875 25.01 -0.26 -33.25
N LYS A 876 24.84 -1.56 -32.96
CA LYS A 876 25.02 -2.11 -31.62
C LYS A 876 26.50 -2.43 -31.35
N HIS A 877 26.85 -2.57 -30.08
CA HIS A 877 28.11 -3.17 -29.67
C HIS A 877 28.26 -4.58 -30.23
N SER A 878 29.43 -4.93 -30.77
CA SER A 878 29.63 -6.23 -31.42
C SER A 878 29.86 -7.37 -30.42
N PHE A 879 30.42 -7.09 -29.24
CA PHE A 879 30.78 -8.12 -28.26
C PHE A 879 29.57 -8.82 -27.61
N GLU A 880 28.38 -8.21 -27.66
CA GLU A 880 27.13 -8.84 -27.19
C GLU A 880 26.77 -10.09 -28.01
N GLN A 881 27.20 -10.15 -29.27
CA GLN A 881 26.85 -11.19 -30.22
C GLN A 881 28.07 -11.94 -30.78
N TYR A 882 29.24 -11.28 -30.85
CA TYR A 882 30.51 -11.80 -31.36
C TYR A 882 31.69 -11.33 -30.46
N PRO A 883 31.80 -11.82 -29.21
CA PRO A 883 32.84 -11.40 -28.24
C PRO A 883 34.29 -11.69 -28.69
N GLU A 884 34.47 -12.49 -29.74
CA GLU A 884 35.76 -12.75 -30.37
C GLU A 884 36.15 -11.74 -31.48
N ASP A 885 35.22 -10.94 -32.01
CA ASP A 885 35.47 -9.99 -33.11
C ASP A 885 36.07 -8.65 -32.61
N ARG A 886 37.24 -8.72 -31.98
CA ARG A 886 37.98 -7.57 -31.43
C ARG A 886 38.58 -6.63 -32.49
N GLU A 887 38.39 -6.93 -33.78
CA GLU A 887 38.75 -6.02 -34.87
C GLU A 887 37.58 -5.11 -35.31
N ASN A 888 36.37 -5.37 -34.81
CA ASN A 888 35.17 -4.59 -35.11
C ASN A 888 35.26 -3.16 -34.57
N LEU A 889 34.69 -2.19 -35.29
CA LEU A 889 34.58 -0.81 -34.83
C LEU A 889 33.73 -0.70 -33.55
N MET A 890 32.70 -1.53 -33.43
CA MET A 890 31.76 -1.53 -32.31
C MET A 890 32.20 -2.45 -31.15
N ASP A 891 33.46 -2.89 -31.13
CA ASP A 891 34.09 -3.54 -29.98
C ASP A 891 34.81 -2.52 -29.08
N TYR A 892 35.10 -2.89 -27.82
CA TYR A 892 35.86 -2.01 -26.92
C TYR A 892 37.36 -1.97 -27.20
N ALA A 893 37.96 -2.94 -27.90
CA ALA A 893 39.39 -2.98 -28.20
C ALA A 893 39.93 -1.66 -28.79
N GLU A 894 41.11 -1.22 -28.31
CA GLU A 894 41.73 0.08 -28.62
C GLU A 894 41.95 0.39 -30.12
N ARG A 895 41.86 -0.63 -31.00
CA ARG A 895 42.22 -0.54 -32.42
C ARG A 895 41.19 -1.16 -33.38
N GLY A 896 40.06 -1.63 -32.87
CA GLY A 896 38.96 -2.14 -33.68
C GLY A 896 38.43 -1.06 -34.61
N THR A 897 38.44 -1.31 -35.91
CA THR A 897 38.05 -0.34 -36.96
C THR A 897 37.38 -0.98 -38.17
N ARG A 898 37.19 -2.30 -38.19
CA ARG A 898 36.47 -2.99 -39.26
C ARG A 898 34.96 -2.82 -39.11
N LEU A 899 34.26 -2.68 -40.21
CA LEU A 899 32.82 -2.90 -40.28
C LEU A 899 32.59 -4.20 -41.05
N ARG A 900 31.75 -5.08 -40.51
CA ARG A 900 31.33 -6.35 -41.15
C ARG A 900 30.20 -6.11 -42.15
N LYS A 901 29.95 -7.06 -43.07
CA LYS A 901 28.93 -6.91 -44.13
C LYS A 901 27.56 -6.49 -43.59
N TYR A 902 27.08 -7.15 -42.53
CA TYR A 902 25.79 -6.82 -41.91
C TYR A 902 25.76 -5.40 -41.33
N GLN A 903 26.90 -4.84 -40.90
CA GLN A 903 27.00 -3.44 -40.46
C GLN A 903 27.06 -2.45 -41.63
N TRP A 904 27.45 -2.89 -42.84
CA TRP A 904 27.32 -2.07 -44.05
C TRP A 904 25.86 -1.95 -44.45
N ASP A 905 25.10 -3.04 -44.39
CA ASP A 905 23.65 -3.02 -44.63
C ASP A 905 22.96 -2.07 -43.63
N LEU A 906 23.21 -2.23 -42.33
CA LEU A 906 22.63 -1.39 -41.26
C LEU A 906 23.00 0.11 -41.35
N VAL A 907 24.07 0.48 -42.06
CA VAL A 907 24.44 1.87 -42.29
C VAL A 907 23.48 2.52 -43.30
N HIS A 908 23.02 1.78 -44.30
CA HIS A 908 22.13 2.24 -45.37
C HIS A 908 20.65 2.05 -45.03
N ASP A 909 20.29 0.91 -44.43
CA ASP A 909 18.98 0.65 -43.84
C ASP A 909 19.05 0.48 -42.31
N PRO A 910 19.11 1.59 -41.54
CA PRO A 910 19.27 1.54 -40.10
C PRO A 910 17.96 1.21 -39.37
N VAL A 911 17.95 0.10 -38.61
CA VAL A 911 16.86 -0.41 -37.75
C VAL A 911 16.19 0.70 -36.92
N ALA A 912 14.87 0.61 -36.78
CA ALA A 912 14.02 1.62 -36.14
C ALA A 912 14.27 1.81 -34.63
N VAL A 913 15.22 2.68 -34.27
CA VAL A 913 15.49 3.07 -32.87
C VAL A 913 14.49 4.10 -32.33
N TRP A 914 13.95 3.84 -31.14
CA TRP A 914 13.07 4.73 -30.38
C TRP A 914 13.85 5.44 -29.27
N GLY A 915 14.48 6.57 -29.61
CA GLY A 915 15.39 7.33 -28.74
C GLY A 915 14.74 8.08 -27.55
N LEU A 916 13.76 7.46 -26.89
CA LEU A 916 13.23 7.82 -25.56
C LEU A 916 13.57 6.75 -24.51
N PHE A 917 14.17 5.63 -24.93
CA PHE A 917 14.23 4.40 -24.14
C PHE A 917 15.52 3.59 -24.32
N GLU A 918 16.62 4.26 -24.68
CA GLU A 918 17.94 3.63 -24.77
C GLU A 918 18.62 3.64 -23.41
N LYS A 919 19.39 2.59 -23.10
CA LYS A 919 20.21 2.58 -21.89
C LYS A 919 21.53 3.30 -22.17
N ASP A 920 22.08 4.02 -21.18
CA ASP A 920 23.38 4.68 -21.34
C ASP A 920 24.52 3.68 -21.65
N GLU A 921 24.40 2.47 -21.12
CA GLU A 921 25.32 1.34 -21.38
C GLU A 921 25.47 1.03 -22.88
N GLU A 922 24.40 1.24 -23.68
CA GLU A 922 24.41 0.96 -25.13
C GLU A 922 25.23 1.98 -25.94
N GLY A 923 25.62 3.12 -25.35
CA GLY A 923 26.35 4.20 -26.00
C GLY A 923 27.61 4.64 -25.25
N GLU A 924 28.15 3.79 -24.37
CA GLU A 924 29.27 4.08 -23.48
C GLU A 924 30.53 3.30 -23.85
N LEU A 925 31.66 3.99 -24.00
CA LEU A 925 32.98 3.36 -24.15
C LEU A 925 33.83 3.49 -22.88
N VAL A 926 34.01 2.39 -22.15
CA VAL A 926 34.86 2.31 -20.96
C VAL A 926 36.23 1.73 -21.31
N SER A 927 37.30 2.32 -20.78
CA SER A 927 38.66 1.76 -20.89
C SER A 927 38.76 0.37 -20.24
N GLU A 928 39.01 -0.68 -21.04
CA GLU A 928 39.22 -2.03 -20.50
C GLU A 928 40.57 -2.10 -19.74
N TYR A 929 40.52 -2.54 -18.47
CA TYR A 929 41.64 -2.74 -17.53
C TYR A 929 42.31 -1.46 -16.95
N LYS A 930 41.90 -1.06 -15.73
CA LYS A 930 42.68 -0.18 -14.84
C LYS A 930 43.20 -0.94 -13.61
N TYR A 931 44.51 -0.88 -13.37
CA TYR A 931 45.13 -1.33 -12.12
C TYR A 931 44.96 -0.25 -11.05
N LYS A 932 44.53 -0.61 -9.83
CA LYS A 932 44.40 0.35 -8.71
C LYS A 932 45.52 0.19 -7.67
N GLU A 933 45.99 1.31 -7.13
CA GLU A 933 47.00 1.40 -6.08
C GLU A 933 46.43 2.10 -4.84
N LEU A 934 46.82 1.62 -3.66
CA LEU A 934 46.23 2.03 -2.38
C LEU A 934 46.86 3.31 -1.81
N ASP A 935 46.04 4.27 -1.37
CA ASP A 935 46.52 5.48 -0.70
C ASP A 935 46.44 5.42 0.84
N LEU A 936 47.34 6.16 1.50
CA LEU A 936 47.72 5.90 2.89
C LEU A 936 47.06 6.81 3.93
N ALA A 937 46.32 6.20 4.86
CA ALA A 937 45.73 6.88 6.01
C ALA A 937 46.44 6.48 7.31
N SER A 938 47.46 7.26 7.70
CA SER A 938 48.30 7.16 8.91
C SER A 938 49.40 6.06 8.95
N GLU A 939 50.60 6.47 9.38
CA GLU A 939 51.76 5.60 9.66
C GLU A 939 51.76 5.22 11.16
N VAL A 940 52.03 3.96 11.51
CA VAL A 940 52.07 3.49 12.91
C VAL A 940 53.50 3.18 13.34
N ASP A 941 54.02 3.94 14.30
CA ASP A 941 55.34 3.69 14.90
C ASP A 941 55.26 2.53 15.92
N ILE A 942 55.46 1.32 15.43
CA ILE A 942 55.48 0.09 16.25
C ILE A 942 56.81 -0.12 17.00
N HIS A 943 57.84 0.69 16.73
CA HIS A 943 59.22 0.44 17.18
C HIS A 943 59.40 0.59 18.70
N LYS A 944 58.37 1.05 19.42
CA LYS A 944 58.31 1.07 20.90
C LYS A 944 58.13 -0.29 21.57
N TYR A 945 57.81 -1.36 20.83
CA TYR A 945 57.27 -2.60 21.42
C TYR A 945 58.03 -3.90 21.10
N ILE A 946 59.04 -3.89 20.20
CA ILE A 946 59.72 -5.11 19.73
C ILE A 946 61.25 -4.91 19.67
N SER A 947 62.03 -5.91 20.11
CA SER A 947 63.49 -5.81 20.28
C SER A 947 64.34 -6.44 19.16
N GLY A 948 63.74 -6.97 18.09
CA GLY A 948 64.45 -7.59 16.95
C GLY A 948 65.07 -6.58 15.98
N GLU A 949 65.85 -7.08 15.01
CA GLU A 949 66.37 -6.32 13.85
C GLU A 949 65.51 -6.47 12.58
N GLU A 950 64.59 -7.43 12.59
CA GLU A 950 63.60 -7.68 11.54
C GLU A 950 62.23 -7.91 12.19
N ILE A 951 61.15 -7.54 11.48
CA ILE A 951 59.77 -7.69 11.94
C ILE A 951 58.96 -8.36 10.83
N THR A 952 58.20 -9.39 11.19
CA THR A 952 57.37 -10.14 10.24
C THR A 952 55.90 -9.71 10.36
N TYR A 953 55.24 -9.52 9.22
CA TYR A 953 53.86 -9.08 9.08
C TYR A 953 53.09 -10.05 8.18
N ILE A 954 51.76 -9.98 8.23
CA ILE A 954 50.86 -10.72 7.33
C ILE A 954 50.46 -9.81 6.17
N THR A 955 50.62 -10.30 4.93
CA THR A 955 50.22 -9.62 3.69
C THR A 955 48.71 -9.76 3.44
N PRO A 956 48.12 -9.02 2.48
CA PRO A 956 46.73 -9.24 2.07
C PRO A 956 46.47 -10.64 1.49
N GLY A 957 47.47 -11.27 0.87
CA GLY A 957 47.39 -12.68 0.46
C GLY A 957 47.41 -13.70 1.61
N GLY A 958 47.56 -13.25 2.86
CA GLY A 958 47.70 -14.13 4.04
C GLY A 958 49.12 -14.68 4.25
N GLU A 959 50.09 -14.26 3.42
CA GLU A 959 51.48 -14.69 3.50
C GLU A 959 52.29 -13.90 4.54
N LEU A 960 53.47 -14.38 4.90
CA LEU A 960 54.37 -13.71 5.84
C LEU A 960 55.48 -12.95 5.09
N ILE A 961 55.53 -11.64 5.31
CA ILE A 961 56.61 -10.77 4.81
C ILE A 961 57.45 -10.26 5.98
N THR A 962 58.77 -10.42 5.89
CA THR A 962 59.72 -9.90 6.88
C THR A 962 60.36 -8.62 6.33
N LEU A 963 60.24 -7.52 7.07
CA LEU A 963 60.85 -6.24 6.72
C LEU A 963 61.93 -5.85 7.73
N SER A 964 62.84 -4.97 7.32
CA SER A 964 63.85 -4.42 8.22
C SER A 964 63.23 -3.62 9.37
N LYS A 965 63.97 -3.45 10.46
CA LYS A 965 63.58 -2.57 11.58
C LYS A 965 63.35 -1.10 11.18
N GLU A 966 63.86 -0.66 10.03
CA GLU A 966 63.71 0.71 9.53
C GLU A 966 62.43 0.91 8.71
N ALA A 967 61.74 -0.17 8.33
CA ALA A 967 60.48 -0.11 7.63
C ALA A 967 59.36 0.39 8.55
N LYS A 968 58.63 1.41 8.10
CA LYS A 968 57.44 1.94 8.75
C LYS A 968 56.19 1.29 8.16
N PRO A 969 55.51 0.37 8.87
CA PRO A 969 54.31 -0.27 8.38
C PRO A 969 53.09 0.65 8.50
N SER A 970 52.09 0.40 7.66
CA SER A 970 50.74 0.88 7.86
C SER A 970 49.73 -0.24 7.65
N PHE A 971 48.77 -0.29 8.56
CA PHE A 971 47.68 -1.26 8.63
C PHE A 971 46.34 -0.57 8.33
N THR A 972 46.39 0.66 7.81
CA THR A 972 45.28 1.60 7.71
C THR A 972 45.30 2.32 6.36
N GLY A 973 44.36 1.96 5.51
CA GLY A 973 44.12 2.51 4.18
C GLY A 973 42.72 2.13 3.72
N VAL A 974 42.25 2.75 2.65
CA VAL A 974 40.95 2.47 2.04
C VAL A 974 41.18 2.30 0.54
N THR A 975 40.82 1.14 -0.01
CA THR A 975 41.01 0.81 -1.43
C THR A 975 40.04 1.55 -2.33
N HIS A 976 38.99 2.16 -1.74
CA HIS A 976 37.87 2.75 -2.46
C HIS A 976 37.16 1.71 -3.36
N VAL A 977 37.19 0.45 -2.90
CA VAL A 977 36.53 -0.72 -3.49
C VAL A 977 35.85 -1.46 -2.33
N PRO A 978 34.54 -1.29 -2.11
CA PRO A 978 33.84 -1.81 -0.94
C PRO A 978 34.04 -3.31 -0.70
N GLU A 979 34.21 -4.09 -1.77
CA GLU A 979 34.41 -5.54 -1.76
C GLU A 979 35.77 -5.92 -1.16
N ILE A 980 36.82 -5.13 -1.42
CA ILE A 980 38.15 -5.36 -0.83
C ILE A 980 38.17 -4.78 0.59
N ASP A 981 37.62 -3.58 0.80
CA ASP A 981 37.58 -2.90 2.11
C ASP A 981 36.74 -3.66 3.16
N THR A 982 35.82 -4.54 2.75
CA THR A 982 35.04 -5.42 3.65
C THR A 982 35.67 -6.80 3.86
N GLN A 983 36.44 -7.32 2.92
CA GLN A 983 37.07 -8.66 3.02
C GLN A 983 38.49 -8.61 3.62
N VAL A 984 39.19 -7.49 3.49
CA VAL A 984 40.54 -7.30 4.04
C VAL A 984 40.49 -7.20 5.57
N SER A 985 41.17 -8.12 6.24
CA SER A 985 41.17 -8.21 7.71
C SER A 985 41.92 -7.04 8.37
N LYS A 986 41.29 -6.40 9.35
CA LYS A 986 41.93 -5.30 10.11
C LYS A 986 43.20 -5.77 10.82
N GLY A 987 44.32 -5.10 10.53
CA GLY A 987 45.63 -5.42 11.10
C GLY A 987 46.61 -6.13 10.17
N ILE A 988 46.25 -6.40 8.91
CA ILE A 988 47.23 -6.81 7.89
C ILE A 988 48.06 -5.62 7.37
N LEU A 989 49.24 -5.91 6.84
CA LEU A 989 50.11 -4.88 6.25
C LEU A 989 49.59 -4.44 4.88
N LEU A 990 49.13 -3.19 4.77
CA LEU A 990 48.56 -2.64 3.54
C LEU A 990 49.60 -1.86 2.71
N ALA A 991 50.51 -1.19 3.38
CA ALA A 991 51.66 -0.54 2.77
C ALA A 991 52.76 -0.35 3.79
N PHE A 992 53.97 -0.05 3.34
CA PHE A 992 55.06 0.36 4.20
C PHE A 992 56.00 1.33 3.50
N ARG A 993 56.76 2.08 4.29
CA ARG A 993 57.87 2.91 3.80
C ARG A 993 59.18 2.34 4.28
N GLU A 994 60.08 2.00 3.36
CA GLU A 994 61.44 1.57 3.68
C GLU A 994 62.43 2.56 3.05
N GLY A 995 63.20 3.25 3.89
CA GLY A 995 63.97 4.42 3.47
C GLY A 995 63.07 5.54 2.89
N SER A 996 63.37 5.96 1.66
CA SER A 996 62.55 6.92 0.90
C SER A 996 61.48 6.26 0.01
N MET A 997 61.50 4.93 -0.15
CA MET A 997 60.58 4.21 -1.03
C MET A 997 59.30 3.86 -0.30
N LEU A 998 58.17 4.12 -0.96
CA LEU A 998 56.84 3.74 -0.50
C LEU A 998 56.37 2.52 -1.30
N TRP A 999 55.95 1.48 -0.60
CA TRP A 999 55.52 0.21 -1.14
C TRP A 999 54.05 -0.02 -0.77
N ARG A 1000 53.17 -0.07 -1.78
CA ARG A 1000 51.70 -0.15 -1.62
C ARG A 1000 51.20 -1.51 -2.10
N SER A 1001 50.23 -2.10 -1.41
CA SER A 1001 49.58 -3.32 -1.90
C SER A 1001 48.88 -3.08 -3.24
N ARG A 1002 49.15 -3.94 -4.23
CA ARG A 1002 48.45 -3.97 -5.52
C ARG A 1002 47.56 -5.20 -5.59
N TYR A 1003 46.39 -5.04 -6.19
CA TYR A 1003 45.37 -6.09 -6.30
C TYR A 1003 44.97 -6.33 -7.77
N ARG A 1004 44.53 -7.55 -8.06
CA ARG A 1004 43.87 -7.94 -9.31
C ARG A 1004 42.46 -8.44 -8.98
N ILE A 1005 41.48 -8.11 -9.82
CA ILE A 1005 40.12 -8.66 -9.75
C ILE A 1005 39.88 -9.41 -11.07
N PRO A 1006 39.90 -10.75 -11.09
CA PRO A 1006 39.51 -11.53 -12.26
C PRO A 1006 38.00 -11.35 -12.54
N LYS A 1007 37.62 -11.26 -13.82
CA LYS A 1007 36.21 -11.07 -14.23
C LYS A 1007 35.29 -12.24 -13.85
N ASP A 1008 35.86 -13.39 -13.48
CA ASP A 1008 35.18 -14.69 -13.52
C ASP A 1008 34.75 -15.21 -12.14
N LEU A 1009 35.20 -14.60 -11.03
CA LEU A 1009 35.17 -15.22 -9.70
C LEU A 1009 34.72 -14.33 -8.52
N GLY A 1010 34.55 -13.02 -8.71
CA GLY A 1010 34.14 -12.09 -7.62
C GLY A 1010 35.12 -11.97 -6.45
N SER A 1011 36.29 -12.58 -6.53
CA SER A 1011 37.36 -12.57 -5.51
C SER A 1011 38.53 -11.71 -5.96
N TRP A 1012 39.11 -10.93 -5.05
CA TRP A 1012 40.36 -10.21 -5.29
C TRP A 1012 41.58 -11.10 -5.03
N GLU A 1013 42.68 -10.79 -5.72
CA GLU A 1013 43.97 -11.45 -5.59
C GLU A 1013 45.03 -10.38 -5.25
N PHE A 1014 45.87 -10.66 -4.25
CA PHE A 1014 46.99 -9.79 -3.88
C PHE A 1014 48.17 -10.08 -4.81
N MET A 1015 48.64 -9.05 -5.53
CA MET A 1015 49.71 -9.18 -6.53
C MET A 1015 51.10 -8.79 -5.99
N GLY A 1016 51.20 -8.46 -4.70
CA GLY A 1016 52.42 -7.96 -4.07
C GLY A 1016 52.41 -6.47 -3.74
N TYR A 1017 53.52 -5.99 -3.18
CA TYR A 1017 53.73 -4.57 -2.92
C TYR A 1017 54.49 -3.92 -4.06
N VAL A 1018 53.97 -2.82 -4.59
CA VAL A 1018 54.55 -2.07 -5.71
C VAL A 1018 54.99 -0.67 -5.27
N ASN A 1019 56.09 -0.17 -5.83
CA ASN A 1019 56.52 1.22 -5.65
C ASN A 1019 55.94 2.14 -6.74
N ALA A 1020 56.11 3.45 -6.60
CA ALA A 1020 55.63 4.44 -7.58
C ALA A 1020 56.30 4.38 -8.98
N ALA A 1021 57.33 3.55 -9.17
CA ALA A 1021 57.95 3.27 -10.46
C ALA A 1021 57.41 1.98 -11.12
N GLY A 1022 56.54 1.23 -10.42
CA GLY A 1022 55.99 -0.05 -10.89
C GLY A 1022 56.83 -1.28 -10.54
N ASP A 1023 57.96 -1.13 -9.83
CA ASP A 1023 58.74 -2.27 -9.35
C ASP A 1023 58.03 -2.96 -8.18
N TYR A 1024 58.14 -4.28 -8.10
CA TYR A 1024 57.62 -5.08 -6.97
C TYR A 1024 58.68 -5.29 -5.90
N TYR A 1025 58.25 -5.34 -4.63
CA TYR A 1025 59.14 -5.61 -3.50
C TYR A 1025 59.67 -7.06 -3.56
N PRO A 1026 60.98 -7.29 -3.37
CA PRO A 1026 61.54 -8.64 -3.44
C PRO A 1026 60.93 -9.59 -2.39
N GLY A 1027 60.43 -10.74 -2.83
CA GLY A 1027 59.90 -11.77 -1.92
C GLY A 1027 58.47 -11.54 -1.44
N ALA A 1028 57.66 -10.78 -2.18
CA ALA A 1028 56.26 -10.50 -1.87
C ALA A 1028 55.36 -10.68 -3.10
N SER A 1029 55.37 -11.88 -3.70
CA SER A 1029 54.65 -12.23 -4.94
C SER A 1029 53.95 -13.58 -4.82
#